data_AF-A0A2G8KHX6-F1
#
_entry.id   AF-A0A2G8KHX6-F1
#
_cell.length_a   1.000
_cell.length_b   1.000
_cell.length_c   1.000
_cell.angle_alpha   90.00
_cell.angle_beta   90.00
_cell.angle_gamma   90.00
#
_symmetry.space_group_name_H-M   'P 1'
#
loop_
_entity.id
_entity.type
_entity.pdbx_description
1 polymer ?
#
loop_
_entity_poly.entity_id
_entity_poly.type
_entity_poly.pdbx_seq_one_letter_code
_entity_poly.pdbx_strand_id
1 'polypeptide(L)'
;MVGRKRRKPRVIDPTKISELGKQFFQYVTDKDEDWQRNMKKNDLRTCFMEEYKPWLLQDGQKPAYNFSTMIFYLRKQKKVKVIKNSGEVFYFEQTGYASVDQHRLFQRLEVEGKPKDRQFPSRCEVCGVMSNSESQQKDHLRGARHRLNLTTLAIRKLQDPLLGDKHGVTIGNRDSLAVVDGKITVSCVQDDVKIVRLFVSCSDQAVSLELVTLLSQDSRLYITDEDGLTEGKVTLNFDPGQEYEITLRCECQDFGEIRAPVAFGFKLQSTKELFHIFRVVIFSVAGGEDRDILTPSAPYSRTSKVALTPRSSNVLSGTPFTFSGKGKLPQKINMDNYYIPDQVSKSLNSNNPGRIESLQDPLSEENYSQKFENLLYAEEHQMKVDIRRYDKKAAEMSKSRTHVGLLNLKVPGLAENRPSVLRGDHLYATHSDGSRDKSYRGYVHHIEQEVVSLSFHADLVHSFIDKMKFDIQFTFSRFPLKLQHFAVDSERMDMDEMKAILFPTPKELQGTDPEELQTLRQRQLFNRTLASNTEQVQAVYHILRGSSLPAPYLVFGPPGTGKTVTVVEAMKQVYHQIPGSFILACAPSNSAADLIAKRLLDTGPVAKSHLLRMSALSRSWEAVDPDLKKFKVCLNYDDQGHVVFPGIDALKEKRIVVVTMVTAGRLVLADSFKDHFTHIFLDEAGHAIEPEALISVTGLLPKDGQLVLAGDPKQLGPVLRSPISKQNGLGELLFTLTGE
;
A
#
# COMPACT_ATOMS: atom_id res chain seq x y z
N MET A 1 -69.69 37.80 -7.92
CA MET A 1 -68.30 37.53 -7.47
C MET A 1 -68.22 36.10 -6.97
N VAL A 2 -67.64 35.18 -7.73
CA VAL A 2 -67.37 33.80 -7.28
C VAL A 2 -65.89 33.72 -6.92
N GLY A 3 -65.60 33.51 -5.64
CA GLY A 3 -64.26 33.60 -5.05
C GLY A 3 -63.30 32.50 -5.55
N ARG A 4 -62.13 32.93 -6.02
CA ARG A 4 -60.98 32.05 -6.28
C ARG A 4 -60.45 31.49 -4.94
N LYS A 5 -60.68 30.20 -4.69
CA LYS A 5 -60.00 29.44 -3.62
C LYS A 5 -58.48 29.49 -3.83
N ARG A 6 -57.75 30.19 -2.93
CA ARG A 6 -56.28 30.12 -2.83
C ARG A 6 -55.89 28.67 -2.48
N ARG A 7 -55.22 27.96 -3.39
CA ARG A 7 -54.59 26.67 -3.10
C ARG A 7 -53.43 26.89 -2.11
N LYS A 8 -53.42 26.14 -1.00
CA LYS A 8 -52.29 26.09 -0.05
C LYS A 8 -50.99 25.71 -0.78
N PRO A 9 -49.80 26.20 -0.37
CA PRO A 9 -48.53 25.78 -0.96
C PRO A 9 -48.35 24.29 -0.73
N ARG A 10 -48.10 23.51 -1.78
CA ARG A 10 -47.68 22.10 -1.63
C ARG A 10 -46.33 22.10 -0.92
N VAL A 11 -46.28 21.53 0.28
CA VAL A 11 -45.01 21.22 0.96
C VAL A 11 -44.25 20.24 0.07
N ILE A 12 -43.12 20.68 -0.46
CA ILE A 12 -42.29 19.86 -1.35
C ILE A 12 -41.44 18.93 -0.49
N ASP A 13 -41.65 17.63 -0.64
CA ASP A 13 -40.89 16.56 0.02
C ASP A 13 -39.64 16.21 -0.81
N PRO A 14 -38.42 16.57 -0.35
CA PRO A 14 -37.17 16.36 -1.09
C PRO A 14 -36.84 14.88 -1.32
N THR A 15 -37.31 14.00 -0.43
CA THR A 15 -37.09 12.56 -0.45
C THR A 15 -37.88 11.93 -1.59
N LYS A 16 -39.16 12.29 -1.72
CA LYS A 16 -40.03 11.84 -2.84
C LYS A 16 -39.56 12.34 -4.20
N ILE A 17 -38.95 13.54 -4.27
CA ILE A 17 -38.35 14.03 -5.51
C ILE A 17 -37.11 13.22 -5.88
N SER A 18 -36.26 12.90 -4.90
CA SER A 18 -35.07 12.09 -5.15
C SER A 18 -35.42 10.70 -5.64
N GLU A 19 -36.45 10.08 -5.06
CA GLU A 19 -36.94 8.76 -5.45
C GLU A 19 -37.52 8.76 -6.87
N LEU A 20 -38.38 9.75 -7.19
CA LEU A 20 -38.90 9.94 -8.54
C LEU A 20 -37.78 10.16 -9.57
N GLY A 21 -36.74 10.92 -9.19
CA GLY A 21 -35.57 11.13 -10.02
C GLY A 21 -34.83 9.83 -10.32
N LYS A 22 -34.58 9.02 -9.30
CA LYS A 22 -33.90 7.73 -9.42
C LYS A 22 -34.65 6.78 -10.35
N GLN A 23 -35.95 6.59 -10.10
CA GLN A 23 -36.79 5.72 -10.90
C GLN A 23 -36.88 6.17 -12.37
N PHE A 24 -36.98 7.48 -12.61
CA PHE A 24 -37.00 8.01 -13.97
C PHE A 24 -35.68 7.75 -14.70
N PHE A 25 -34.54 8.12 -14.11
CA PHE A 25 -33.26 7.94 -14.79
C PHE A 25 -32.88 6.47 -14.95
N GLN A 26 -33.31 5.59 -14.04
CA GLN A 26 -33.17 4.14 -14.22
C GLN A 26 -34.03 3.63 -15.39
N TYR A 27 -35.28 4.08 -15.51
CA TYR A 27 -36.14 3.77 -16.67
C TYR A 27 -35.52 4.20 -18.01
N VAL A 28 -34.89 5.38 -18.06
CA VAL A 28 -34.19 5.84 -19.27
C VAL A 28 -32.90 5.02 -19.51
N THR A 29 -32.29 4.44 -18.46
CA THR A 29 -31.08 3.60 -18.56
C THR A 29 -31.35 2.21 -19.11
N ASP A 30 -32.42 1.57 -18.66
CA ASP A 30 -32.71 0.18 -18.96
C ASP A 30 -33.26 -0.03 -20.38
N LYS A 31 -33.60 1.05 -21.08
CA LYS A 31 -34.23 1.02 -22.42
C LYS A 31 -33.26 1.17 -23.59
N ASP A 32 -32.03 1.65 -23.35
CA ASP A 32 -31.08 1.99 -24.40
C ASP A 32 -29.65 1.90 -23.82
N GLU A 33 -28.73 1.08 -24.36
CA GLU A 33 -27.41 0.84 -23.75
C GLU A 33 -26.36 1.92 -24.11
N ASP A 34 -26.58 2.74 -25.15
CA ASP A 34 -25.64 3.76 -25.65
C ASP A 34 -25.93 5.21 -25.20
N TRP A 35 -27.01 5.40 -24.45
CA TRP A 35 -27.65 6.68 -24.13
C TRP A 35 -26.89 7.64 -23.18
N GLN A 36 -25.87 7.17 -22.44
CA GLN A 36 -25.15 8.01 -21.45
C GLN A 36 -24.29 9.13 -22.06
N ARG A 37 -24.09 9.14 -23.39
CA ARG A 37 -23.13 10.04 -24.03
C ARG A 37 -23.68 11.41 -24.44
N ASN A 38 -25.00 11.60 -24.63
CA ASN A 38 -25.57 12.83 -25.22
C ASN A 38 -26.99 13.22 -24.71
N MET A 39 -27.24 13.22 -23.40
CA MET A 39 -28.57 13.53 -22.86
C MET A 39 -28.91 15.03 -22.94
N LYS A 40 -29.77 15.50 -23.86
CA LYS A 40 -30.23 16.91 -23.85
C LYS A 40 -31.49 17.08 -22.99
N LYS A 41 -31.59 18.24 -22.31
CA LYS A 41 -32.69 18.56 -21.39
C LYS A 41 -34.08 18.51 -22.03
N ASN A 42 -34.19 18.85 -23.31
CA ASN A 42 -35.47 18.83 -24.02
C ASN A 42 -35.91 17.40 -24.33
N ASP A 43 -34.98 16.55 -24.75
CA ASP A 43 -35.26 15.15 -25.10
C ASP A 43 -35.70 14.38 -23.84
N LEU A 44 -35.03 14.60 -22.71
CA LEU A 44 -35.44 14.05 -21.41
C LEU A 44 -36.81 14.55 -20.95
N ARG A 45 -37.18 15.79 -21.29
CA ARG A 45 -38.49 16.33 -20.96
C ARG A 45 -39.57 15.63 -21.78
N THR A 46 -39.31 15.38 -23.06
CA THR A 46 -40.20 14.65 -23.96
C THR A 46 -40.39 13.22 -23.46
N CYS A 47 -39.30 12.48 -23.23
CA CYS A 47 -39.34 11.12 -22.67
C CYS A 47 -40.09 11.06 -21.32
N PHE A 48 -39.87 12.02 -20.42
CA PHE A 48 -40.60 12.07 -19.14
C PHE A 48 -42.12 12.25 -19.33
N MET A 49 -42.53 13.09 -20.30
CA MET A 49 -43.94 13.45 -20.48
C MET A 49 -44.71 12.46 -21.33
N GLU A 50 -44.08 11.93 -22.38
CA GLU A 50 -44.71 11.13 -23.43
C GLU A 50 -44.53 9.63 -23.23
N GLU A 51 -43.51 9.19 -22.48
CA GLU A 51 -43.21 7.76 -22.29
C GLU A 51 -43.31 7.36 -20.81
N TYR A 52 -42.49 7.96 -19.94
CA TYR A 52 -42.39 7.55 -18.54
C TYR A 52 -43.65 7.85 -17.72
N LYS A 53 -44.24 9.03 -17.90
CA LYS A 53 -45.45 9.42 -17.16
C LYS A 53 -46.67 8.57 -17.54
N PRO A 54 -46.94 8.26 -18.83
CA PRO A 54 -47.95 7.28 -19.20
C PRO A 54 -47.67 5.88 -18.66
N TRP A 55 -46.41 5.43 -18.68
CA TRP A 55 -46.01 4.14 -18.11
C TRP A 55 -46.31 4.02 -16.61
N LEU A 56 -45.97 5.04 -15.81
CA LEU A 56 -46.32 5.09 -14.38
C LEU A 56 -47.84 5.04 -14.14
N LEU A 57 -48.64 5.70 -15.00
CA LEU A 57 -50.09 5.74 -14.87
C LEU A 57 -50.76 4.40 -15.19
N GLN A 58 -50.13 3.57 -16.04
CA GLN A 58 -50.58 2.19 -16.30
C GLN A 58 -50.37 1.27 -15.07
N ASP A 59 -49.35 1.55 -14.26
CA ASP A 59 -49.05 0.87 -12.99
C ASP A 59 -49.83 1.47 -11.79
N GLY A 60 -50.83 2.32 -12.05
CA GLY A 60 -51.64 2.97 -11.01
C GLY A 60 -50.91 4.07 -10.21
N GLN A 61 -49.69 4.44 -10.61
CA GLN A 61 -48.88 5.45 -9.94
C GLN A 61 -48.97 6.81 -10.66
N LYS A 62 -48.99 7.91 -9.89
CA LYS A 62 -48.93 9.27 -10.44
C LYS A 62 -47.66 9.97 -9.99
N PRO A 63 -46.84 10.53 -10.91
CA PRO A 63 -45.64 11.24 -10.51
C PRO A 63 -45.99 12.41 -9.60
N ALA A 64 -45.40 12.43 -8.41
CA ALA A 64 -45.67 13.43 -7.38
C ALA A 64 -45.29 14.86 -7.81
N TYR A 65 -44.37 14.98 -8.78
CA TYR A 65 -43.81 16.25 -9.26
C TYR A 65 -43.62 16.24 -10.78
N ASN A 66 -43.58 17.43 -11.39
CA ASN A 66 -43.31 17.57 -12.83
C ASN A 66 -41.80 17.56 -13.12
N PHE A 67 -41.44 17.30 -14.38
CA PHE A 67 -40.04 17.22 -14.84
C PHE A 67 -39.20 18.44 -14.45
N SER A 68 -39.72 19.66 -14.64
CA SER A 68 -38.99 20.90 -14.32
C SER A 68 -38.66 20.99 -12.82
N THR A 69 -39.62 20.65 -11.95
CA THR A 69 -39.44 20.64 -10.50
C THR A 69 -38.46 19.55 -10.08
N MET A 70 -38.55 18.36 -10.67
CA MET A 70 -37.63 17.25 -10.42
C MET A 70 -36.19 17.63 -10.79
N ILE A 71 -35.94 18.09 -12.02
CA ILE A 71 -34.59 18.51 -12.47
C ILE A 71 -34.05 19.67 -11.64
N PHE A 72 -34.88 20.65 -11.29
CA PHE A 72 -34.46 21.78 -10.45
C PHE A 72 -33.98 21.33 -9.07
N TYR A 73 -34.73 20.44 -8.41
CA TYR A 73 -34.36 19.94 -7.08
C TYR A 73 -33.21 18.95 -7.11
N LEU A 74 -33.14 18.05 -8.10
CA LEU A 74 -31.98 17.18 -8.29
C LEU A 74 -30.70 17.99 -8.56
N ARG A 75 -30.79 19.11 -9.29
CA ARG A 75 -29.67 20.05 -9.45
C ARG A 75 -29.28 20.71 -8.14
N LYS A 76 -30.25 21.13 -7.32
CA LYS A 76 -30.00 21.69 -5.97
C LYS A 76 -29.34 20.67 -5.04
N GLN A 77 -29.70 19.40 -5.17
CA GLN A 77 -29.10 18.26 -4.47
C GLN A 77 -27.77 17.79 -5.08
N LYS A 78 -27.26 18.45 -6.14
CA LYS A 78 -26.07 18.05 -6.88
C LYS A 78 -26.12 16.59 -7.37
N LYS A 79 -27.29 16.11 -7.79
CA LYS A 79 -27.50 14.79 -8.44
C LYS A 79 -27.65 14.90 -9.96
N VAL A 80 -27.80 16.12 -10.47
CA VAL A 80 -27.89 16.43 -11.91
C VAL A 80 -27.07 17.67 -12.22
N LYS A 81 -26.26 17.62 -13.29
CA LYS A 81 -25.57 18.79 -13.86
C LYS A 81 -26.15 19.08 -15.25
N VAL A 82 -26.59 20.32 -15.45
CA VAL A 82 -27.06 20.80 -16.76
C VAL A 82 -26.01 21.77 -17.31
N ILE A 83 -25.41 21.45 -18.46
CA ILE A 83 -24.46 22.33 -19.14
C ILE A 83 -25.23 23.48 -19.79
N LYS A 84 -24.90 24.72 -19.41
CA LYS A 84 -25.66 25.92 -19.82
C LYS A 84 -25.65 26.16 -21.34
N ASN A 85 -24.57 25.79 -22.03
CA ASN A 85 -24.37 26.11 -23.45
C ASN A 85 -24.85 25.00 -24.40
N SER A 86 -24.68 23.72 -24.06
CA SER A 86 -25.11 22.57 -24.88
C SER A 86 -26.52 22.06 -24.54
N GLY A 87 -27.05 22.40 -23.36
CA GLY A 87 -28.32 21.86 -22.86
C GLY A 87 -28.22 20.40 -22.39
N GLU A 88 -27.01 19.84 -22.33
CA GLU A 88 -26.76 18.47 -21.89
C GLU A 88 -26.98 18.31 -20.39
N VAL A 89 -27.51 17.16 -19.98
CA VAL A 89 -27.97 16.82 -18.64
C VAL A 89 -27.29 15.54 -18.21
N PHE A 90 -26.39 15.64 -17.23
CA PHE A 90 -25.73 14.49 -16.63
C PHE A 90 -26.44 14.18 -15.32
N TYR A 91 -27.14 13.04 -15.25
CA TYR A 91 -27.63 12.49 -13.99
C TYR A 91 -26.54 11.64 -13.36
N PHE A 92 -26.29 11.85 -12.08
CA PHE A 92 -25.38 11.05 -11.28
C PHE A 92 -25.99 10.93 -9.90
N GLU A 93 -26.41 9.72 -9.55
CA GLU A 93 -26.71 9.42 -8.18
C GLU A 93 -25.37 9.41 -7.43
N GLN A 94 -25.20 10.26 -6.41
CA GLN A 94 -24.07 10.13 -5.50
C GLN A 94 -24.22 8.78 -4.77
N THR A 95 -23.70 7.71 -5.37
CA THR A 95 -23.52 6.41 -4.71
C THR A 95 -22.33 6.57 -3.77
N GLY A 96 -22.63 7.16 -2.61
CA GLY A 96 -21.64 7.45 -1.60
C GLY A 96 -20.61 8.48 -2.06
N TYR A 97 -19.90 9.00 -1.08
CA TYR A 97 -18.58 9.52 -1.37
C TYR A 97 -17.73 8.29 -1.78
N ALA A 98 -16.87 8.42 -2.80
CA ALA A 98 -15.66 7.61 -2.88
C ALA A 98 -14.79 7.96 -1.65
N SER A 99 -15.22 7.50 -0.48
CA SER A 99 -14.63 7.79 0.82
C SER A 99 -14.66 6.60 1.73
N VAL A 100 -14.67 5.41 1.16
CA VAL A 100 -14.26 4.29 1.95
C VAL A 100 -12.74 4.31 1.85
N ASP A 101 -12.12 5.15 2.69
CA ASP A 101 -10.84 4.78 3.27
C ASP A 101 -11.11 3.43 3.92
N GLN A 102 -10.88 2.35 3.17
CA GLN A 102 -11.24 0.99 3.55
C GLN A 102 -10.61 0.62 4.89
N HIS A 103 -9.53 1.29 5.29
CA HIS A 103 -8.95 1.17 6.61
C HIS A 103 -9.90 1.53 7.77
N ARG A 104 -10.81 2.49 7.59
CA ARG A 104 -11.72 2.98 8.65
C ARG A 104 -12.96 2.13 8.87
N LEU A 105 -13.42 1.40 7.86
CA LEU A 105 -14.66 0.63 7.93
C LEU A 105 -14.43 -0.68 8.71
N PHE A 106 -13.23 -1.25 8.63
CA PHE A 106 -12.87 -2.48 9.33
C PHE A 106 -12.56 -2.29 10.83
N GLN A 107 -11.97 -1.16 11.25
CA GLN A 107 -11.74 -0.89 12.69
C GLN A 107 -13.02 -0.79 13.53
N ARG A 108 -14.18 -0.52 12.91
CA ARG A 108 -15.45 -0.43 13.63
C ARG A 108 -16.07 -1.78 13.97
N LEU A 109 -15.59 -2.88 13.40
CA LEU A 109 -16.18 -4.21 13.57
C LEU A 109 -15.53 -5.04 14.69
N GLU A 110 -14.45 -4.57 15.32
CA GLU A 110 -13.64 -5.37 16.26
C GLU A 110 -13.85 -5.04 17.76
N VAL A 111 -14.70 -4.09 18.15
CA VAL A 111 -14.76 -3.60 19.54
C VAL A 111 -16.16 -3.66 20.15
N GLU A 112 -16.60 -4.83 20.64
CA GLU A 112 -17.63 -4.92 21.69
C GLU A 112 -17.45 -6.16 22.60
N GLY A 113 -17.10 -5.94 23.87
CA GLY A 113 -17.15 -6.94 24.95
C GLY A 113 -16.97 -6.32 26.34
N LYS A 114 -17.92 -6.53 27.27
CA LYS A 114 -17.92 -5.99 28.66
C LYS A 114 -17.50 -7.07 29.69
N PRO A 115 -16.84 -6.75 30.83
CA PRO A 115 -16.56 -7.70 31.91
C PRO A 115 -17.62 -7.72 33.04
N LYS A 116 -17.67 -8.83 33.80
CA LYS A 116 -18.51 -9.08 34.99
C LYS A 116 -17.63 -9.28 36.25
N ASP A 117 -18.16 -8.95 37.44
CA ASP A 117 -17.54 -9.09 38.78
C ASP A 117 -17.09 -10.53 39.12
N ARG A 118 -15.98 -10.70 39.88
CA ARG A 118 -15.41 -12.02 40.23
C ARG A 118 -15.30 -12.28 41.75
N GLN A 119 -15.61 -13.51 42.16
CA GLN A 119 -15.32 -14.11 43.47
C GLN A 119 -14.13 -15.09 43.37
N PHE A 120 -13.44 -15.35 44.49
CA PHE A 120 -12.31 -16.30 44.57
C PHE A 120 -12.77 -17.77 44.40
N PRO A 121 -11.95 -18.66 43.81
CA PRO A 121 -10.56 -18.46 43.40
C PRO A 121 -10.42 -17.56 42.17
N SER A 122 -9.52 -16.58 42.25
CA SER A 122 -9.34 -15.54 41.24
C SER A 122 -8.16 -15.88 40.34
N ARG A 123 -8.36 -15.80 39.03
CA ARG A 123 -7.28 -15.99 38.06
C ARG A 123 -6.58 -14.67 37.80
N CYS A 124 -5.26 -14.64 37.94
CA CYS A 124 -4.45 -13.52 37.49
C CYS A 124 -4.53 -13.40 35.96
N GLU A 125 -5.04 -12.28 35.45
CA GLU A 125 -5.21 -12.06 34.01
C GLU A 125 -3.88 -11.90 33.25
N VAL A 126 -2.82 -11.53 33.98
CA VAL A 126 -1.47 -11.33 33.42
C VAL A 126 -0.69 -12.64 33.34
N CYS A 127 -0.80 -13.48 34.37
CA CYS A 127 0.06 -14.66 34.53
C CYS A 127 -0.67 -15.99 34.39
N GLY A 128 -2.00 -15.97 34.39
CA GLY A 128 -2.83 -17.17 34.43
C GLY A 128 -2.80 -17.94 35.75
N VAL A 129 -2.03 -17.47 36.76
CA VAL A 129 -1.90 -18.10 38.08
C VAL A 129 -3.22 -17.96 38.84
N MET A 130 -3.69 -19.06 39.42
CA MET A 130 -4.88 -19.10 40.26
C MET A 130 -4.51 -18.76 41.70
N SER A 131 -5.21 -17.79 42.28
CA SER A 131 -5.09 -17.43 43.70
C SER A 131 -6.34 -17.86 44.44
N ASN A 132 -6.16 -18.68 45.48
CA ASN A 132 -7.26 -19.26 46.25
C ASN A 132 -7.61 -18.41 47.50
N SER A 133 -6.78 -17.44 47.83
CA SER A 133 -7.02 -16.46 48.88
C SER A 133 -6.44 -15.11 48.50
N GLU A 134 -6.96 -14.06 49.15
CA GLU A 134 -6.48 -12.70 48.97
C GLU A 134 -4.99 -12.55 49.34
N SER A 135 -4.54 -13.24 50.40
CA SER A 135 -3.13 -13.23 50.83
C SER A 135 -2.21 -13.86 49.78
N GLN A 136 -2.60 -15.00 49.22
CA GLN A 136 -1.81 -15.69 48.18
C GLN A 136 -1.74 -14.86 46.89
N GLN A 137 -2.79 -14.09 46.60
CA GLN A 137 -2.80 -13.16 45.48
C GLN A 137 -1.83 -12.00 45.71
N LYS A 138 -1.81 -11.41 46.90
CA LYS A 138 -0.85 -10.34 47.25
C LYS A 138 0.61 -10.78 47.11
N ASP A 139 0.95 -11.99 47.57
CA ASP A 139 2.30 -12.54 47.41
C ASP A 139 2.65 -12.84 45.95
N HIS A 140 1.68 -13.33 45.17
CA HIS A 140 1.85 -13.55 43.73
C HIS A 140 2.15 -12.24 42.98
N LEU A 141 1.42 -11.16 43.28
CA LEU A 141 1.57 -9.84 42.65
C LEU A 141 2.97 -9.24 42.92
N ARG A 142 3.55 -9.52 44.09
CA ARG A 142 4.91 -9.07 44.46
C ARG A 142 6.03 -9.93 43.84
N GLY A 143 5.68 -11.06 43.22
CA GLY A 143 6.63 -12.03 42.68
C GLY A 143 7.31 -11.62 41.37
N ALA A 144 8.58 -12.03 41.21
CA ALA A 144 9.39 -11.73 40.02
C ALA A 144 8.76 -12.22 38.70
N ARG A 145 8.07 -13.37 38.71
CA ARG A 145 7.37 -13.93 37.55
C ARG A 145 6.18 -13.07 37.11
N HIS A 146 5.49 -12.44 38.05
CA HIS A 146 4.38 -11.54 37.74
C HIS A 146 4.87 -10.25 37.08
N ARG A 147 5.95 -9.68 37.62
CA ARG A 147 6.64 -8.50 37.04
C ARG A 147 7.14 -8.75 35.61
N LEU A 148 7.74 -9.92 35.34
CA LEU A 148 8.22 -10.28 34.00
C LEU A 148 7.08 -10.38 32.97
N ASN A 149 5.96 -10.99 33.35
CA ASN A 149 4.80 -11.12 32.47
C ASN A 149 4.07 -9.78 32.25
N LEU A 150 3.99 -8.91 33.28
CA LEU A 150 3.52 -7.53 33.15
C LEU A 150 4.38 -6.75 32.15
N THR A 151 5.71 -6.86 32.25
CA THR A 151 6.66 -6.22 31.34
C THR A 151 6.46 -6.71 29.90
N THR A 152 6.26 -8.02 29.73
CA THR A 152 6.01 -8.64 28.41
C THR A 152 4.68 -8.19 27.81
N LEU A 153 3.63 -8.04 28.62
CA LEU A 153 2.32 -7.52 28.20
C LEU A 153 2.38 -6.03 27.80
N ALA A 154 3.04 -5.22 28.61
CA ALA A 154 3.27 -3.79 28.33
C ALA A 154 4.00 -3.55 27.01
N ILE A 155 4.96 -4.42 26.67
CA ILE A 155 5.68 -4.38 25.38
C ILE A 155 4.78 -4.82 24.21
N ARG A 156 3.85 -5.76 24.44
CA ARG A 156 3.07 -6.40 23.37
C ARG A 156 1.77 -5.67 22.97
N LYS A 157 1.12 -4.89 23.85
CA LYS A 157 -0.21 -4.30 23.55
C LYS A 157 -0.42 -2.90 24.17
N LEU A 158 -0.31 -1.86 23.35
CA LEU A 158 -0.67 -0.48 23.70
C LEU A 158 -2.13 -0.12 23.30
N GLN A 159 -3.07 -1.02 23.56
CA GLN A 159 -4.53 -0.80 23.49
C GLN A 159 -5.24 -1.59 24.60
N ASP A 160 -4.62 -1.63 25.79
CA ASP A 160 -5.03 -2.49 26.91
C ASP A 160 -5.90 -1.70 27.93
N PRO A 161 -6.98 -2.28 28.49
CA PRO A 161 -7.75 -1.70 29.60
C PRO A 161 -6.93 -1.37 30.87
N LEU A 162 -5.69 -1.84 31.01
CA LEU A 162 -4.78 -1.47 32.09
C LEU A 162 -4.27 -0.02 32.03
N LEU A 163 -4.33 0.64 30.87
CA LEU A 163 -3.85 2.03 30.67
C LEU A 163 -4.84 3.10 31.16
N GLY A 164 -6.12 2.75 31.26
CA GLY A 164 -7.18 3.68 31.68
C GLY A 164 -7.18 3.93 33.19
N ASP A 165 -7.68 5.09 33.58
CA ASP A 165 -8.09 5.36 34.97
C ASP A 165 -9.22 4.41 35.38
N LYS A 166 -9.24 4.00 36.66
CA LYS A 166 -10.19 3.02 37.18
C LYS A 166 -10.68 3.42 38.56
N HIS A 167 -11.96 3.16 38.83
CA HIS A 167 -12.57 3.35 40.16
C HIS A 167 -12.32 4.74 40.78
N GLY A 168 -12.29 5.80 39.96
CA GLY A 168 -12.03 7.17 40.41
C GLY A 168 -10.58 7.45 40.83
N VAL A 169 -9.64 6.53 40.58
CA VAL A 169 -8.21 6.74 40.77
C VAL A 169 -7.59 7.26 39.48
N THR A 170 -6.90 8.39 39.57
CA THR A 170 -6.17 8.98 38.44
C THR A 170 -4.69 9.13 38.76
N ILE A 171 -3.86 8.93 37.73
CA ILE A 171 -2.41 9.05 37.84
C ILE A 171 -1.93 10.01 36.75
N GLY A 172 -1.43 11.16 37.17
CA GLY A 172 -1.03 12.24 36.28
C GLY A 172 0.21 13.00 36.77
N ASN A 173 0.58 14.03 36.04
CA ASN A 173 1.62 14.99 36.43
C ASN A 173 0.99 16.39 36.50
N ARG A 174 1.33 17.17 37.54
CA ARG A 174 0.93 18.57 37.71
C ARG A 174 1.61 19.53 36.72
N ASP A 175 2.68 19.12 36.06
CA ASP A 175 3.46 19.93 35.09
C ASP A 175 2.75 20.16 33.73
N SER A 176 1.42 20.07 33.66
CA SER A 176 0.62 20.26 32.43
C SER A 176 0.95 19.29 31.27
N LEU A 177 1.65 18.19 31.54
CA LEU A 177 1.91 17.14 30.57
C LEU A 177 0.68 16.24 30.42
N ALA A 178 0.06 16.25 29.24
CA ALA A 178 -1.11 15.44 28.97
C ALA A 178 -0.76 13.93 29.02
N VAL A 179 -1.55 13.17 29.77
CA VAL A 179 -1.55 11.70 29.68
C VAL A 179 -2.33 11.32 28.42
N VAL A 180 -1.65 10.80 27.40
CA VAL A 180 -2.29 10.36 26.15
C VAL A 180 -2.10 8.84 26.04
N ASP A 181 -3.20 8.09 26.02
CA ASP A 181 -3.21 6.62 26.00
C ASP A 181 -2.32 5.98 27.10
N GLY A 182 -2.38 6.54 28.32
CA GLY A 182 -1.57 6.10 29.47
C GLY A 182 -0.07 6.43 29.39
N LYS A 183 0.34 7.26 28.41
CA LYS A 183 1.72 7.71 28.23
C LYS A 183 1.90 9.15 28.68
N ILE A 184 3.02 9.41 29.34
CA ILE A 184 3.49 10.76 29.72
C ILE A 184 4.81 10.98 29.01
N THR A 185 4.88 11.90 28.05
CA THR A 185 6.11 12.16 27.29
C THR A 185 6.82 13.39 27.82
N VAL A 186 8.11 13.26 28.12
CA VAL A 186 8.96 14.31 28.68
C VAL A 186 10.14 14.55 27.75
N SER A 187 10.34 15.79 27.33
CA SER A 187 11.54 16.16 26.56
C SER A 187 12.74 16.31 27.49
N CYS A 188 13.85 15.71 27.08
CA CYS A 188 15.09 15.66 27.85
C CYS A 188 16.26 16.14 26.97
N VAL A 189 17.28 16.70 27.62
CA VAL A 189 18.55 17.08 26.99
C VAL A 189 19.57 15.98 27.26
N GLN A 190 20.48 15.75 26.32
CA GLN A 190 21.58 14.81 26.53
C GLN A 190 22.44 15.23 27.73
N ASP A 191 22.91 14.25 28.49
CA ASP A 191 23.74 14.41 29.70
C ASP A 191 23.05 15.13 30.87
N ASP A 192 21.72 15.24 30.83
CA ASP A 192 20.90 15.77 31.92
C ASP A 192 20.23 14.65 32.75
N VAL A 193 19.85 14.98 33.99
CA VAL A 193 19.06 14.11 34.87
C VAL A 193 17.65 14.66 34.95
N LYS A 194 16.69 13.93 34.38
CA LYS A 194 15.29 14.35 34.39
C LYS A 194 14.52 13.69 35.52
N ILE A 195 13.77 14.51 36.26
CA ILE A 195 12.88 14.06 37.34
C ILE A 195 11.43 14.34 36.94
N VAL A 196 10.57 13.34 37.12
CA VAL A 196 9.13 13.39 36.83
C VAL A 196 8.38 12.97 38.08
N ARG A 197 7.41 13.78 38.50
CA ARG A 197 6.58 13.50 39.67
C ARG A 197 5.21 13.01 39.22
N LEU A 198 4.85 11.81 39.66
CA LEU A 198 3.56 11.19 39.39
C LEU A 198 2.70 11.33 40.63
N PHE A 199 1.53 11.94 40.46
CA PHE A 199 0.55 12.13 41.52
C PHE A 199 -0.56 11.11 41.36
N VAL A 200 -0.72 10.26 42.37
CA VAL A 200 -1.85 9.35 42.50
C VAL A 200 -2.92 10.08 43.29
N SER A 201 -4.10 10.25 42.69
CA SER A 201 -5.25 10.90 43.33
C SER A 201 -6.47 9.99 43.27
N CYS A 202 -7.39 10.16 44.23
CA CYS A 202 -8.64 9.43 44.27
C CYS A 202 -9.83 10.36 44.48
N SER A 203 -10.87 10.27 43.65
CA SER A 203 -12.04 11.15 43.71
C SER A 203 -13.30 10.51 44.29
N ASP A 204 -13.47 9.19 44.12
CA ASP A 204 -14.80 8.57 44.27
C ASP A 204 -14.90 7.57 45.43
N GLN A 205 -13.88 6.73 45.66
CA GLN A 205 -13.96 5.61 46.61
C GLN A 205 -12.64 5.42 47.37
N ALA A 206 -12.70 5.06 48.65
CA ALA A 206 -11.49 4.78 49.41
C ALA A 206 -10.75 3.55 48.84
N VAL A 207 -9.46 3.73 48.53
CA VAL A 207 -8.59 2.67 47.98
C VAL A 207 -7.35 2.50 48.84
N SER A 208 -6.70 1.35 48.77
CA SER A 208 -5.34 1.16 49.29
C SER A 208 -4.37 0.93 48.13
N LEU A 209 -3.29 1.69 48.09
CA LEU A 209 -2.18 1.49 47.16
C LEU A 209 -1.23 0.47 47.79
N GLU A 210 -1.18 -0.70 47.17
CA GLU A 210 -0.53 -1.90 47.71
C GLU A 210 0.87 -2.12 47.13
N LEU A 211 1.12 -1.60 45.93
CA LEU A 211 2.38 -1.76 45.23
C LEU A 211 2.58 -0.69 44.17
N VAL A 212 3.79 -0.15 44.10
CA VAL A 212 4.26 0.63 42.95
C VAL A 212 5.57 0.05 42.48
N THR A 213 5.70 -0.22 41.18
CA THR A 213 6.89 -0.88 40.66
C THR A 213 7.25 -0.38 39.27
N LEU A 214 8.51 0.01 39.10
CA LEU A 214 9.12 0.23 37.80
C LEU A 214 9.40 -1.13 37.16
N LEU A 215 8.81 -1.39 35.99
CA LEU A 215 8.93 -2.66 35.29
C LEU A 215 10.18 -2.74 34.39
N SER A 216 10.84 -1.62 34.13
CA SER A 216 12.09 -1.59 33.36
C SER A 216 13.27 -2.03 34.21
N GLN A 217 14.21 -2.76 33.59
CA GLN A 217 15.52 -3.07 34.17
C GLN A 217 16.62 -2.14 33.62
N ASP A 218 16.24 -1.07 32.92
CA ASP A 218 17.17 -0.07 32.43
C ASP A 218 17.87 0.61 33.61
N SER A 219 19.19 0.51 33.67
CA SER A 219 20.01 1.03 34.76
C SER A 219 19.95 2.56 34.89
N ARG A 220 19.43 3.26 33.86
CA ARG A 220 19.28 4.72 33.86
C ARG A 220 18.00 5.19 34.57
N LEU A 221 17.11 4.29 34.98
CA LEU A 221 15.81 4.62 35.56
C LEU A 221 15.75 4.26 37.05
N TYR A 222 15.24 5.20 37.84
CA TYR A 222 15.07 5.06 39.29
C TYR A 222 13.68 5.52 39.71
N ILE A 223 13.01 4.76 40.58
CA ILE A 223 11.73 5.13 41.17
C ILE A 223 11.87 5.16 42.69
N THR A 224 11.35 6.22 43.30
CA THR A 224 11.42 6.44 44.76
C THR A 224 10.15 7.10 45.26
N ASP A 225 9.85 6.89 46.54
CA ASP A 225 8.76 7.52 47.26
C ASP A 225 9.18 7.76 48.72
N GLU A 226 8.45 8.61 49.45
CA GLU A 226 8.83 9.02 50.81
C GLU A 226 8.56 7.94 51.86
N ASP A 227 7.52 7.11 51.70
CA ASP A 227 7.05 6.15 52.71
C ASP A 227 7.53 4.70 52.48
N GLY A 228 8.36 4.44 51.47
CA GLY A 228 8.91 3.10 51.17
C GLY A 228 7.92 2.13 50.51
N LEU A 229 6.92 2.65 49.82
CA LEU A 229 5.94 1.90 49.02
C LEU A 229 6.58 1.20 47.82
N THR A 230 7.55 1.84 47.15
CA THR A 230 8.32 1.30 46.03
C THR A 230 9.26 0.18 46.46
N GLU A 231 9.63 0.14 47.74
CA GLU A 231 10.40 -0.92 48.39
C GLU A 231 9.50 -2.05 48.93
N GLY A 232 8.18 -1.93 48.78
CA GLY A 232 7.19 -2.91 49.24
C GLY A 232 7.06 -3.04 50.75
N LYS A 233 7.52 -2.02 51.50
CA LYS A 233 7.56 -2.04 52.98
C LYS A 233 6.25 -1.59 53.63
N VAL A 234 5.45 -0.79 52.92
CA VAL A 234 4.24 -0.14 53.45
C VAL A 234 3.09 -0.29 52.43
N THR A 235 1.86 -0.31 52.93
CA THR A 235 0.62 -0.14 52.14
C THR A 235 -0.01 1.17 52.58
N LEU A 236 -0.43 2.02 51.64
CA LEU A 236 -1.03 3.33 51.93
C LEU A 236 -2.53 3.32 51.64
N ASN A 237 -3.33 3.86 52.56
CA ASN A 237 -4.77 4.02 52.38
C ASN A 237 -5.09 5.45 51.94
N PHE A 238 -5.96 5.58 50.94
CA PHE A 238 -6.38 6.84 50.34
C PHE A 238 -7.87 7.03 50.56
N ASP A 239 -8.22 8.11 51.23
CA ASP A 239 -9.59 8.64 51.23
C ASP A 239 -9.80 9.59 50.04
N PRO A 240 -11.05 9.75 49.55
CA PRO A 240 -11.35 10.68 48.46
C PRO A 240 -10.80 12.09 48.75
N GLY A 241 -10.07 12.65 47.79
CA GLY A 241 -9.42 13.97 47.87
C GLY A 241 -7.97 13.94 48.36
N GLN A 242 -7.41 12.78 48.75
CA GLN A 242 -5.99 12.64 49.08
C GLN A 242 -5.14 12.38 47.82
N GLU A 243 -3.90 12.85 47.86
CA GLU A 243 -2.91 12.63 46.81
C GLU A 243 -1.61 12.09 47.39
N TYR A 244 -0.89 11.28 46.61
CA TYR A 244 0.44 10.78 46.94
C TYR A 244 1.40 10.95 45.77
N GLU A 245 2.60 11.43 46.08
CA GLU A 245 3.65 11.72 45.10
C GLU A 245 4.62 10.54 44.97
N ILE A 246 4.93 10.20 43.71
CA ILE A 246 5.96 9.22 43.38
C ILE A 246 6.95 9.87 42.43
N THR A 247 8.23 9.76 42.76
CA THR A 247 9.30 10.37 41.99
C THR A 247 9.94 9.34 41.06
N LEU A 248 10.00 9.68 39.77
CA LEU A 248 10.70 8.92 38.74
C LEU A 248 11.86 9.74 38.20
N ARG A 249 13.07 9.17 38.23
CA ARG A 249 14.31 9.80 37.78
C ARG A 249 14.89 9.03 36.59
N CYS A 250 15.39 9.74 35.59
CA CYS A 250 16.06 9.18 34.42
C CYS A 250 17.38 9.91 34.12
N GLU A 251 18.45 9.15 33.91
CA GLU A 251 19.74 9.65 33.45
C GLU A 251 19.82 9.62 31.91
N CYS A 252 19.79 10.79 31.27
CA CYS A 252 19.55 10.94 29.83
C CYS A 252 20.85 11.00 29.02
N GLN A 253 21.69 9.96 29.11
CA GLN A 253 23.04 9.95 28.50
C GLN A 253 23.04 9.71 26.97
N ASP A 254 22.08 8.94 26.45
CA ASP A 254 22.02 8.53 25.04
C ASP A 254 20.83 9.15 24.29
N PHE A 255 20.98 9.38 22.99
CA PHE A 255 19.88 9.78 22.11
C PHE A 255 18.81 8.70 21.99
N GLY A 256 17.54 9.13 21.94
CA GLY A 256 16.39 8.26 21.67
C GLY A 256 15.30 8.34 22.73
N GLU A 257 14.47 7.30 22.81
CA GLU A 257 13.40 7.17 23.80
C GLU A 257 13.78 6.18 24.90
N ILE A 258 13.81 6.64 26.15
CA ILE A 258 13.92 5.78 27.33
C ILE A 258 12.50 5.63 27.91
N ARG A 259 12.02 4.38 28.00
CA ARG A 259 10.66 4.08 28.45
C ARG A 259 10.68 3.56 29.87
N ALA A 260 9.94 4.22 30.75
CA ALA A 260 9.76 3.88 32.15
C ALA A 260 8.31 3.43 32.40
N PRO A 261 7.99 2.15 32.13
CA PRO A 261 6.73 1.53 32.50
C PRO A 261 6.61 1.39 34.02
N VAL A 262 5.61 2.04 34.61
CA VAL A 262 5.30 1.99 36.04
C VAL A 262 3.93 1.36 36.25
N ALA A 263 3.89 0.30 37.07
CA ALA A 263 2.66 -0.38 37.47
C ALA A 263 2.25 0.02 38.88
N PHE A 264 0.96 0.32 39.04
CA PHE A 264 0.33 0.69 40.31
C PHE A 264 -0.74 -0.34 40.65
N GLY A 265 -0.58 -1.01 41.78
CA GLY A 265 -1.52 -2.01 42.30
C GLY A 265 -2.37 -1.42 43.41
N PHE A 266 -3.68 -1.44 43.23
CA PHE A 266 -4.65 -0.89 44.17
C PHE A 266 -5.59 -1.98 44.67
N LYS A 267 -6.17 -1.74 45.85
CA LYS A 267 -7.27 -2.53 46.40
C LYS A 267 -8.41 -1.61 46.81
N LEU A 268 -9.63 -1.92 46.39
CA LEU A 268 -10.83 -1.24 46.87
C LEU A 268 -11.09 -1.60 48.33
N GLN A 269 -11.28 -0.61 49.21
CA GLN A 269 -11.54 -0.89 50.62
C GLN A 269 -12.94 -1.50 50.84
N SER A 270 -13.91 -1.15 49.98
CA SER A 270 -15.29 -1.61 50.06
C SER A 270 -15.48 -3.07 49.65
N THR A 271 -14.93 -3.47 48.50
CA THR A 271 -15.12 -4.82 47.91
C THR A 271 -13.93 -5.74 48.15
N LYS A 272 -12.81 -5.21 48.64
CA LYS A 272 -11.49 -5.88 48.69
C LYS A 272 -10.96 -6.32 47.32
N GLU A 273 -11.56 -5.86 46.23
CA GLU A 273 -11.11 -6.16 44.87
C GLU A 273 -9.77 -5.49 44.58
N LEU A 274 -8.88 -6.21 43.91
CA LEU A 274 -7.58 -5.72 43.46
C LEU A 274 -7.65 -5.29 42.00
N PHE A 275 -7.13 -4.12 41.67
CA PHE A 275 -7.03 -3.63 40.30
C PHE A 275 -5.69 -2.95 40.05
N HIS A 276 -5.36 -2.76 38.77
CA HIS A 276 -4.09 -2.19 38.35
C HIS A 276 -4.31 -1.04 37.36
N ILE A 277 -3.49 -0.01 37.52
CA ILE A 277 -3.34 1.09 36.56
C ILE A 277 -1.89 1.11 36.10
N PHE A 278 -1.70 1.31 34.80
CA PHE A 278 -0.39 1.33 34.16
C PHE A 278 -0.11 2.71 33.56
N ARG A 279 1.12 3.19 33.73
CA ARG A 279 1.61 4.41 33.10
C ARG A 279 2.97 4.16 32.47
N VAL A 280 3.18 4.72 31.28
CA VAL A 280 4.50 4.71 30.63
C VAL A 280 5.01 6.13 30.54
N VAL A 281 6.05 6.44 31.33
CA VAL A 281 6.76 7.71 31.17
C VAL A 281 7.81 7.53 30.08
N ILE A 282 7.79 8.37 29.05
CA ILE A 282 8.71 8.33 27.92
C ILE A 282 9.64 9.55 28.02
N PHE A 283 10.90 9.30 28.33
CA PHE A 283 11.95 10.31 28.29
C PHE A 283 12.49 10.35 26.85
N SER A 284 12.15 11.42 26.13
CA SER A 284 12.61 11.65 24.76
C SER A 284 13.85 12.54 24.79
N VAL A 285 15.02 11.93 24.63
CA VAL A 285 16.32 12.59 24.56
C VAL A 285 16.58 12.97 23.11
N ALA A 286 16.46 14.25 22.81
CA ALA A 286 16.66 14.79 21.46
C ALA A 286 18.05 15.43 21.33
N GLY A 287 18.66 15.31 20.15
CA GLY A 287 19.77 16.17 19.72
C GLY A 287 19.28 17.61 19.54
N GLY A 288 20.13 18.58 19.90
CA GLY A 288 19.92 19.99 19.58
C GLY A 288 19.78 20.22 18.07
N GLU A 289 19.28 21.42 17.70
CA GLU A 289 19.06 21.98 16.34
C GLU A 289 18.27 21.13 15.31
N ASP A 290 18.52 19.84 15.17
CA ASP A 290 17.88 18.94 14.20
C ASP A 290 16.38 18.72 14.44
N ARG A 291 15.94 18.75 15.71
CA ARG A 291 14.52 18.61 16.06
C ARG A 291 13.70 19.81 15.57
N ASP A 292 14.24 21.02 15.67
CA ASP A 292 13.55 22.23 15.21
C ASP A 292 13.38 22.20 13.68
N ILE A 293 14.37 21.67 12.95
CA ILE A 293 14.31 21.48 11.49
C ILE A 293 13.29 20.41 11.08
N LEU A 294 13.14 19.34 11.88
CA LEU A 294 12.24 18.22 11.61
C LEU A 294 10.83 18.38 12.21
N THR A 295 10.56 19.46 12.94
CA THR A 295 9.22 19.69 13.48
C THR A 295 8.21 19.91 12.35
N PRO A 296 6.98 19.38 12.47
CA PRO A 296 5.93 19.63 11.50
C PRO A 296 5.71 21.14 11.32
N SER A 297 5.90 21.64 10.11
CA SER A 297 5.71 23.06 9.78
C SER A 297 4.25 23.53 9.91
N ALA A 298 3.31 22.60 10.11
CA ALA A 298 1.91 22.86 10.40
C ALA A 298 1.29 21.71 11.21
N PRO A 299 0.26 21.98 12.04
CA PRO A 299 -0.51 20.95 12.72
C PRO A 299 -1.05 19.90 11.74
N TYR A 300 -1.00 18.62 12.11
CA TYR A 300 -1.60 17.57 11.31
C TYR A 300 -3.10 17.82 11.14
N SER A 301 -3.51 18.20 9.94
CA SER A 301 -4.93 18.29 9.57
C SER A 301 -5.36 17.00 8.88
N ARG A 302 -6.44 16.37 9.37
CA ARG A 302 -7.03 15.22 8.68
C ARG A 302 -7.38 15.59 7.24
N THR A 303 -6.84 14.85 6.28
CA THR A 303 -7.09 15.08 4.86
C THR A 303 -8.58 14.89 4.57
N SER A 304 -9.20 15.90 3.96
CA SER A 304 -10.61 15.84 3.54
C SER A 304 -10.83 14.77 2.48
N LYS A 305 -11.99 14.09 2.53
CA LYS A 305 -12.43 13.13 1.50
C LYS A 305 -12.31 13.78 0.11
N VAL A 306 -11.44 13.26 -0.76
CA VAL A 306 -11.26 13.83 -2.09
C VAL A 306 -12.33 13.25 -3.02
N ALA A 307 -13.30 14.08 -3.40
CA ALA A 307 -14.26 13.70 -4.43
C ALA A 307 -13.52 13.60 -5.79
N LEU A 308 -13.77 12.52 -6.54
CA LEU A 308 -13.37 12.44 -7.95
C LEU A 308 -13.95 13.65 -8.68
N THR A 309 -13.09 14.59 -9.05
CA THR A 309 -13.52 15.78 -9.77
C THR A 309 -13.75 15.37 -11.23
N PRO A 310 -14.95 15.58 -11.80
CA PRO A 310 -15.21 15.27 -13.20
C PRO A 310 -14.24 16.04 -14.08
N ARG A 311 -13.62 15.35 -15.05
CA ARG A 311 -12.73 15.99 -16.03
C ARG A 311 -13.55 16.93 -16.92
N SER A 312 -12.98 18.07 -17.31
CA SER A 312 -13.55 18.89 -18.39
C SER A 312 -13.53 18.07 -19.68
N SER A 313 -14.57 18.21 -20.51
CA SER A 313 -14.66 17.55 -21.82
C SER A 313 -13.63 18.12 -22.81
N ASN A 314 -13.11 19.32 -22.56
CA ASN A 314 -12.14 19.98 -23.42
C ASN A 314 -10.72 19.85 -22.87
N VAL A 315 -10.06 18.74 -23.18
CA VAL A 315 -8.67 18.45 -22.78
C VAL A 315 -7.71 18.75 -23.93
N LEU A 316 -6.89 19.78 -23.78
CA LEU A 316 -5.81 20.10 -24.71
C LEU A 316 -4.51 19.42 -24.25
N SER A 317 -3.92 18.59 -25.12
CA SER A 317 -2.73 17.82 -24.75
C SER A 317 -1.43 18.47 -25.21
N GLY A 318 -0.43 18.50 -24.34
CA GLY A 318 0.94 18.83 -24.72
C GLY A 318 1.60 17.73 -25.51
N THR A 319 2.88 17.92 -25.83
CA THR A 319 3.65 16.94 -26.60
C THR A 319 4.15 15.84 -25.65
N PRO A 320 3.77 14.57 -25.88
CA PRO A 320 4.31 13.45 -25.11
C PRO A 320 5.83 13.45 -25.16
N PHE A 321 6.47 13.02 -24.08
CA PHE A 321 7.91 12.86 -24.09
C PHE A 321 8.29 11.79 -25.13
N THR A 322 9.02 12.18 -26.17
CA THR A 322 9.60 11.26 -27.12
C THR A 322 10.94 10.80 -26.58
N PHE A 323 11.01 9.56 -26.10
CA PHE A 323 12.29 8.92 -25.85
C PHE A 323 13.07 8.90 -27.16
N SER A 324 14.25 9.52 -27.18
CA SER A 324 15.18 9.59 -28.33
C SER A 324 15.54 8.21 -28.88
N GLY A 325 15.40 7.17 -28.06
CA GLY A 325 15.43 5.78 -28.49
C GLY A 325 14.19 5.39 -29.28
N LYS A 326 14.23 5.57 -30.61
CA LYS A 326 13.51 4.65 -31.51
C LYS A 326 14.18 3.27 -31.38
N GLY A 327 13.86 2.57 -30.30
CA GLY A 327 14.27 1.19 -30.11
C GLY A 327 13.80 0.33 -31.28
N LYS A 328 14.52 -0.75 -31.57
CA LYS A 328 14.19 -1.68 -32.68
C LYS A 328 13.29 -2.84 -32.23
N LEU A 329 12.93 -2.89 -30.94
CA LEU A 329 11.98 -3.88 -30.41
C LEU A 329 10.54 -3.41 -30.73
N PRO A 330 9.79 -4.10 -31.59
CA PRO A 330 8.41 -3.75 -31.87
C PRO A 330 7.50 -4.07 -30.68
N GLN A 331 6.35 -3.39 -30.62
CA GLN A 331 5.23 -3.80 -29.80
C GLN A 331 4.15 -4.34 -30.74
N LYS A 332 4.17 -5.67 -30.98
CA LYS A 332 3.24 -6.33 -31.91
C LYS A 332 1.90 -6.63 -31.24
N ILE A 333 1.92 -7.00 -29.97
CA ILE A 333 0.69 -7.24 -29.19
C ILE A 333 0.16 -5.90 -28.68
N ASN A 334 -1.10 -5.63 -28.97
CA ASN A 334 -1.82 -4.53 -28.36
C ASN A 334 -2.59 -5.04 -27.13
N MET A 335 -2.28 -4.49 -25.95
CA MET A 335 -3.00 -4.85 -24.72
C MET A 335 -4.36 -4.17 -24.68
N ASP A 336 -5.38 -4.92 -24.31
CA ASP A 336 -6.70 -4.39 -23.99
C ASP A 336 -6.61 -3.33 -22.90
N ASN A 337 -7.63 -2.48 -22.81
CA ASN A 337 -7.57 -1.34 -21.88
C ASN A 337 -7.79 -1.73 -20.42
N TYR A 338 -8.30 -2.94 -20.15
CA TYR A 338 -8.61 -3.48 -18.82
C TYR A 338 -9.27 -2.42 -17.94
N TYR A 339 -10.29 -1.73 -18.46
CA TYR A 339 -10.99 -0.73 -17.64
C TYR A 339 -11.75 -1.44 -16.54
N ILE A 340 -11.73 -0.87 -15.33
CA ILE A 340 -12.50 -1.38 -14.20
C ILE A 340 -13.97 -1.51 -14.62
N PRO A 341 -14.55 -2.72 -14.64
CA PRO A 341 -15.95 -2.91 -15.02
C PRO A 341 -16.90 -2.12 -14.12
N ASP A 342 -18.00 -1.63 -14.67
CA ASP A 342 -18.96 -0.79 -13.92
C ASP A 342 -19.54 -1.50 -12.70
N GLN A 343 -19.81 -2.81 -12.82
CA GLN A 343 -20.30 -3.63 -11.70
C GLN A 343 -19.28 -3.70 -10.57
N VAL A 344 -18.01 -3.97 -10.89
CA VAL A 344 -16.89 -3.98 -9.92
C VAL A 344 -16.74 -2.61 -9.29
N SER A 345 -16.76 -1.54 -10.09
CA SER A 345 -16.68 -0.16 -9.59
C SER A 345 -17.83 0.20 -8.64
N LYS A 346 -19.07 -0.19 -8.96
CA LYS A 346 -20.25 0.00 -8.09
C LYS A 346 -20.08 -0.75 -6.76
N SER A 347 -19.63 -2.01 -6.80
CA SER A 347 -19.40 -2.82 -5.59
C SER A 347 -18.32 -2.23 -4.70
N LEU A 348 -17.18 -1.81 -5.28
CA LEU A 348 -16.08 -1.17 -4.56
C LEU A 348 -16.45 0.16 -3.90
N ASN A 349 -17.41 0.90 -4.48
CA ASN A 349 -17.90 2.18 -3.96
C ASN A 349 -19.10 2.05 -3.01
N SER A 350 -19.62 0.84 -2.81
CA SER A 350 -20.73 0.60 -1.89
C SER A 350 -20.27 0.67 -0.42
N ASN A 351 -21.21 0.90 0.51
CA ASN A 351 -20.93 0.83 1.96
C ASN A 351 -20.57 -0.60 2.43
N ASN A 352 -20.57 -1.59 1.54
CA ASN A 352 -20.30 -2.99 1.85
C ASN A 352 -19.32 -3.60 0.81
N PRO A 353 -18.03 -3.18 0.84
CA PRO A 353 -17.03 -3.54 -0.18
C PRO A 353 -16.73 -5.05 -0.33
N GLY A 354 -17.17 -5.91 0.60
CA GLY A 354 -16.92 -7.36 0.60
C GLY A 354 -17.82 -8.21 -0.31
N ARG A 355 -18.62 -7.62 -1.20
CA ARG A 355 -19.59 -8.32 -2.06
C ARG A 355 -19.15 -8.50 -3.53
N ILE A 356 -17.85 -8.56 -3.82
CA ILE A 356 -17.43 -9.15 -5.10
C ILE A 356 -17.47 -10.66 -4.88
N GLU A 357 -18.56 -11.32 -5.27
CA GLU A 357 -18.82 -12.75 -5.03
C GLU A 357 -17.62 -13.61 -5.46
N SER A 358 -17.01 -13.30 -6.60
CA SER A 358 -15.85 -14.02 -7.13
C SER A 358 -14.57 -13.95 -6.29
N LEU A 359 -14.50 -13.10 -5.27
CA LEU A 359 -13.33 -13.02 -4.36
C LEU A 359 -13.46 -13.94 -3.15
N GLN A 360 -14.68 -14.42 -2.85
CA GLN A 360 -14.96 -15.21 -1.65
C GLN A 360 -14.58 -16.69 -1.81
N ASP A 361 -14.62 -17.21 -3.04
CA ASP A 361 -14.31 -18.61 -3.30
C ASP A 361 -12.80 -18.90 -3.13
N PRO A 362 -12.43 -20.10 -2.63
CA PRO A 362 -11.05 -20.55 -2.62
C PRO A 362 -10.42 -20.50 -4.02
N LEU A 363 -9.12 -20.22 -4.11
CA LEU A 363 -8.43 -20.15 -5.41
C LEU A 363 -8.43 -21.54 -6.07
N SER A 364 -8.83 -21.61 -7.33
CA SER A 364 -8.83 -22.80 -8.17
C SER A 364 -8.37 -22.46 -9.59
N GLU A 365 -8.07 -23.49 -10.39
CA GLU A 365 -7.73 -23.33 -11.80
C GLU A 365 -8.82 -22.57 -12.58
N GLU A 366 -10.10 -22.82 -12.26
CA GLU A 366 -11.25 -22.24 -12.97
C GLU A 366 -11.47 -20.76 -12.65
N ASN A 367 -11.16 -20.33 -11.42
CA ASN A 367 -11.42 -18.95 -10.97
C ASN A 367 -10.18 -18.06 -10.92
N TYR A 368 -8.99 -18.60 -11.19
CA TYR A 368 -7.70 -17.93 -11.06
C TYR A 368 -7.67 -16.56 -11.74
N SER A 369 -7.91 -16.53 -13.06
CA SER A 369 -7.88 -15.32 -13.87
C SER A 369 -8.88 -14.28 -13.37
N GLN A 370 -10.14 -14.69 -13.20
CA GLN A 370 -11.22 -13.81 -12.77
C GLN A 370 -10.96 -13.20 -11.38
N LYS A 371 -10.39 -13.99 -10.46
CA LYS A 371 -10.08 -13.56 -9.10
C LYS A 371 -8.95 -12.52 -9.11
N PHE A 372 -7.82 -12.81 -9.75
CA PHE A 372 -6.70 -11.87 -9.82
C PHE A 372 -7.04 -10.59 -10.60
N GLU A 373 -7.83 -10.67 -11.67
CA GLU A 373 -8.33 -9.47 -12.35
C GLU A 373 -9.15 -8.56 -11.41
N ASN A 374 -10.06 -9.13 -10.63
CA ASN A 374 -10.87 -8.36 -9.69
C ASN A 374 -10.05 -7.76 -8.54
N LEU A 375 -9.02 -8.48 -8.08
CA LEU A 375 -8.06 -7.95 -7.10
C LEU A 375 -7.24 -6.78 -7.67
N LEU A 376 -6.81 -6.86 -8.92
CA LEU A 376 -6.11 -5.79 -9.64
C LEU A 376 -7.02 -4.57 -9.89
N TYR A 377 -8.30 -4.79 -10.24
CA TYR A 377 -9.27 -3.69 -10.36
C TYR A 377 -9.50 -2.98 -9.02
N ALA A 378 -9.59 -3.72 -7.92
CA ALA A 378 -9.70 -3.15 -6.59
C ALA A 378 -8.46 -2.33 -6.21
N GLU A 379 -7.26 -2.82 -6.56
CA GLU A 379 -6.00 -2.10 -6.36
C GLU A 379 -5.92 -0.81 -7.20
N GLU A 380 -6.23 -0.89 -8.50
CA GLU A 380 -6.29 0.28 -9.38
C GLU A 380 -7.30 1.33 -8.88
N HIS A 381 -8.46 0.88 -8.39
CA HIS A 381 -9.46 1.76 -7.81
C HIS A 381 -8.90 2.53 -6.62
N GLN A 382 -8.20 1.85 -5.71
CA GLN A 382 -7.56 2.51 -4.56
C GLN A 382 -6.43 3.45 -5.00
N MET A 383 -5.63 3.08 -6.02
CA MET A 383 -4.62 3.96 -6.61
C MET A 383 -5.23 5.25 -7.16
N LYS A 384 -6.40 5.18 -7.82
CA LYS A 384 -7.15 6.35 -8.33
C LYS A 384 -7.58 7.31 -7.23
N VAL A 385 -7.97 6.79 -6.07
CA VAL A 385 -8.35 7.57 -4.90
C VAL A 385 -7.11 8.18 -4.24
N ASP A 386 -6.08 7.37 -3.99
CA ASP A 386 -4.91 7.79 -3.26
C ASP A 386 -4.10 8.86 -3.97
N ILE A 387 -3.97 8.78 -5.30
CA ILE A 387 -3.20 9.77 -6.03
C ILE A 387 -3.83 11.17 -5.95
N ARG A 388 -5.14 11.27 -5.69
CA ARG A 388 -5.81 12.56 -5.50
C ARG A 388 -5.29 13.32 -4.28
N ARG A 389 -4.69 12.63 -3.30
CA ARG A 389 -4.11 13.27 -2.10
C ARG A 389 -2.96 14.21 -2.44
N TYR A 390 -2.35 14.03 -3.61
CA TYR A 390 -1.25 14.86 -4.09
C TYR A 390 -1.75 16.02 -4.98
N ASP A 391 -3.02 16.05 -5.35
CA ASP A 391 -3.59 17.12 -6.17
C ASP A 391 -3.37 18.48 -5.49
N LYS A 392 -2.94 19.48 -6.27
CA LYS A 392 -2.65 20.83 -5.76
C LYS A 392 -3.73 21.78 -6.22
N LYS A 393 -4.16 22.66 -5.31
CA LYS A 393 -5.07 23.77 -5.62
C LYS A 393 -4.28 25.05 -5.76
N ALA A 394 -4.67 25.87 -6.74
CA ALA A 394 -4.10 27.19 -6.95
C ALA A 394 -2.56 27.21 -7.02
N ALA A 395 -1.96 26.18 -7.61
CA ALA A 395 -0.52 26.03 -7.75
C ALA A 395 0.02 26.95 -8.85
N GLU A 396 1.17 27.55 -8.59
CA GLU A 396 1.89 28.36 -9.56
C GLU A 396 2.90 27.49 -10.33
N MET A 397 3.03 27.77 -11.62
CA MET A 397 4.10 27.24 -12.46
C MET A 397 5.05 28.37 -12.87
N SER A 398 6.21 28.02 -13.40
CA SER A 398 7.17 28.98 -13.95
C SER A 398 7.72 28.49 -15.28
N LYS A 399 8.15 29.39 -16.16
CA LYS A 399 8.84 28.97 -17.40
C LYS A 399 10.19 28.36 -17.05
N SER A 400 10.50 27.22 -17.65
CA SER A 400 11.80 26.57 -17.45
C SER A 400 12.92 27.41 -18.07
N ARG A 401 13.98 27.66 -17.30
CA ARG A 401 15.19 28.35 -17.79
C ARG A 401 16.13 27.42 -18.54
N THR A 402 16.10 26.14 -18.18
CA THR A 402 16.97 25.09 -18.73
C THR A 402 16.36 24.45 -19.97
N HIS A 403 15.03 24.30 -20.01
CA HIS A 403 14.34 23.58 -21.07
C HIS A 403 13.29 24.48 -21.76
N VAL A 404 13.67 25.08 -22.90
CA VAL A 404 12.82 26.04 -23.63
C VAL A 404 11.46 25.42 -23.98
N GLY A 405 10.38 26.15 -23.70
CA GLY A 405 9.00 25.73 -24.00
C GLY A 405 8.36 24.82 -22.95
N LEU A 406 9.06 24.46 -21.87
CA LEU A 406 8.50 23.70 -20.75
C LEU A 406 8.10 24.60 -19.57
N LEU A 407 7.12 24.13 -18.79
CA LEU A 407 6.68 24.76 -17.55
C LEU A 407 7.09 23.92 -16.33
N ASN A 408 7.71 24.56 -15.36
CA ASN A 408 8.17 23.96 -14.11
C ASN A 408 7.08 24.04 -13.04
N LEU A 409 6.76 22.90 -12.44
CA LEU A 409 5.87 22.78 -11.29
C LEU A 409 6.69 22.31 -10.08
N LYS A 410 6.60 23.05 -8.96
CA LYS A 410 7.18 22.60 -7.69
C LYS A 410 6.24 21.63 -6.97
N VAL A 411 6.76 20.46 -6.65
CA VAL A 411 6.05 19.35 -6.00
C VAL A 411 6.88 18.91 -4.78
N PRO A 412 6.60 19.45 -3.58
CA PRO A 412 7.22 19.01 -2.34
C PRO A 412 7.00 17.51 -2.12
N GLY A 413 8.04 16.79 -1.68
CA GLY A 413 8.01 15.32 -1.49
C GLY A 413 8.24 14.50 -2.76
N LEU A 414 8.41 15.14 -3.93
CA LEU A 414 8.73 14.43 -5.19
C LEU A 414 10.05 13.65 -5.11
N ALA A 415 11.07 14.21 -4.45
CA ALA A 415 12.35 13.53 -4.22
C ALA A 415 12.21 12.23 -3.42
N GLU A 416 11.16 12.11 -2.62
CA GLU A 416 10.81 10.91 -1.84
C GLU A 416 9.84 9.97 -2.60
N ASN A 417 9.58 10.24 -3.88
CA ASN A 417 8.57 9.58 -4.71
C ASN A 417 7.12 9.74 -4.19
N ARG A 418 6.78 10.94 -3.68
CA ARG A 418 5.46 11.28 -3.11
C ARG A 418 4.90 12.59 -3.70
N PRO A 419 4.16 12.56 -4.83
CA PRO A 419 3.73 11.39 -5.60
C PRO A 419 4.86 10.77 -6.43
N SER A 420 4.72 9.48 -6.75
CA SER A 420 5.58 8.82 -7.72
C SER A 420 5.24 9.33 -9.12
N VAL A 421 6.15 10.11 -9.70
CA VAL A 421 6.03 10.71 -11.02
C VAL A 421 7.31 10.39 -11.77
N LEU A 422 7.19 9.78 -12.94
CA LEU A 422 8.31 9.39 -13.78
C LEU A 422 8.32 10.17 -15.10
N ARG A 423 9.47 10.15 -15.79
CA ARG A 423 9.58 10.71 -17.14
C ARG A 423 8.61 10.01 -18.08
N GLY A 424 7.85 10.78 -18.86
CA GLY A 424 6.80 10.29 -19.74
C GLY A 424 5.41 10.19 -19.10
N ASP A 425 5.30 10.30 -17.77
CA ASP A 425 3.99 10.42 -17.12
C ASP A 425 3.30 11.74 -17.50
N HIS A 426 2.05 11.88 -17.11
CA HIS A 426 1.31 13.12 -17.32
C HIS A 426 0.47 13.52 -16.12
N LEU A 427 0.09 14.78 -16.08
CA LEU A 427 -0.88 15.33 -15.14
C LEU A 427 -1.83 16.27 -15.87
N TYR A 428 -2.90 16.68 -15.20
CA TYR A 428 -3.81 17.70 -15.73
C TYR A 428 -3.66 19.01 -14.96
N ALA A 429 -3.73 20.12 -15.69
CA ALA A 429 -3.75 21.46 -15.14
C ALA A 429 -5.02 22.19 -15.64
N THR A 430 -5.80 22.73 -14.72
CA THR A 430 -6.98 23.56 -15.02
C THR A 430 -6.83 24.92 -14.34
N HIS A 431 -7.25 26.00 -14.98
CA HIS A 431 -7.17 27.33 -14.35
C HIS A 431 -8.01 27.39 -13.06
N SER A 432 -7.39 27.82 -11.95
CA SER A 432 -8.06 27.81 -10.63
C SER A 432 -9.14 28.88 -10.48
N ASP A 433 -9.08 29.95 -11.28
CA ASP A 433 -10.07 31.02 -11.30
C ASP A 433 -11.36 30.62 -12.03
N GLY A 434 -11.41 29.43 -12.64
CA GLY A 434 -12.55 28.96 -13.43
C GLY A 434 -12.83 29.81 -14.68
N SER A 435 -11.90 30.71 -15.05
CA SER A 435 -12.06 31.65 -16.17
C SER A 435 -12.08 30.97 -17.54
N ARG A 436 -11.52 29.76 -17.62
CA ARG A 436 -11.36 28.97 -18.85
C ARG A 436 -11.84 27.54 -18.60
N ASP A 437 -12.86 27.10 -19.33
CA ASP A 437 -13.32 25.71 -19.37
C ASP A 437 -12.39 24.85 -20.25
N LYS A 438 -11.10 24.86 -19.93
CA LYS A 438 -10.05 24.10 -20.60
C LYS A 438 -9.25 23.36 -19.54
N SER A 439 -9.02 22.07 -19.79
CA SER A 439 -8.06 21.26 -19.06
C SER A 439 -6.85 21.00 -19.94
N TYR A 440 -5.65 21.13 -19.38
CA TYR A 440 -4.40 20.93 -20.10
C TYR A 440 -3.72 19.67 -19.61
N ARG A 441 -3.43 18.73 -20.50
CA ARG A 441 -2.63 17.54 -20.20
C ARG A 441 -1.16 17.87 -20.38
N GLY A 442 -0.41 17.90 -19.28
CA GLY A 442 1.02 18.15 -19.25
C GLY A 442 1.81 16.86 -19.15
N TYR A 443 2.78 16.65 -20.04
CA TYR A 443 3.65 15.47 -20.01
C TYR A 443 4.98 15.79 -19.34
N VAL A 444 5.45 14.88 -18.50
CA VAL A 444 6.69 15.01 -17.74
C VAL A 444 7.88 14.74 -18.65
N HIS A 445 8.71 15.76 -18.86
CA HIS A 445 9.91 15.65 -19.69
C HIS A 445 11.18 15.55 -18.84
N HIS A 446 11.24 16.26 -17.72
CA HIS A 446 12.38 16.25 -16.79
C HIS A 446 11.91 16.30 -15.34
N ILE A 447 12.66 15.67 -14.45
CA ILE A 447 12.45 15.66 -13.00
C ILE A 447 13.77 16.01 -12.33
N GLU A 448 13.77 17.06 -11.51
CA GLU A 448 14.94 17.54 -10.79
C GLU A 448 14.52 17.84 -9.34
N GLN A 449 14.95 17.02 -8.39
CA GLN A 449 14.61 17.14 -6.97
C GLN A 449 13.09 17.27 -6.71
N GLU A 450 12.62 18.49 -6.44
CA GLU A 450 11.21 18.83 -6.19
C GLU A 450 10.51 19.47 -7.39
N VAL A 451 11.14 19.52 -8.56
CA VAL A 451 10.64 20.23 -9.74
C VAL A 451 10.36 19.25 -10.87
N VAL A 452 9.15 19.35 -11.42
CA VAL A 452 8.72 18.63 -12.63
C VAL A 452 8.65 19.61 -13.79
N SER A 453 9.39 19.36 -14.86
CA SER A 453 9.29 20.12 -16.12
C SER A 453 8.29 19.46 -17.06
N LEU A 454 7.25 20.20 -17.44
CA LEU A 454 6.08 19.70 -18.16
C LEU A 454 5.94 20.33 -19.54
N SER A 455 5.64 19.51 -20.54
CA SER A 455 5.22 19.95 -21.87
C SER A 455 3.70 20.04 -21.93
N PHE A 456 3.18 21.22 -22.22
CA PHE A 456 1.75 21.51 -22.38
C PHE A 456 1.42 21.92 -23.81
N HIS A 457 0.13 21.95 -24.15
CA HIS A 457 -0.34 22.40 -25.44
C HIS A 457 0.08 23.86 -25.70
N ALA A 458 0.39 24.20 -26.96
CA ALA A 458 0.87 25.53 -27.35
C ALA A 458 -0.07 26.67 -26.92
N ASP A 459 -1.39 26.42 -26.90
CA ASP A 459 -2.41 27.35 -26.36
C ASP A 459 -2.10 27.82 -24.93
N LEU A 460 -1.68 26.90 -24.05
CA LEU A 460 -1.28 27.27 -22.69
C LEU A 460 0.05 28.00 -22.70
N VAL A 461 1.06 27.44 -23.39
CA VAL A 461 2.44 27.98 -23.37
C VAL A 461 2.49 29.41 -23.92
N HIS A 462 1.75 29.71 -24.99
CA HIS A 462 1.69 31.06 -25.58
C HIS A 462 0.92 32.05 -24.70
N SER A 463 -0.13 31.61 -24.00
CA SER A 463 -0.93 32.47 -23.13
C SER A 463 -0.46 32.48 -21.66
N PHE A 464 0.66 31.81 -21.36
CA PHE A 464 1.18 31.66 -20.01
C PHE A 464 1.83 32.95 -19.51
N ILE A 465 1.40 33.38 -18.33
CA ILE A 465 1.93 34.52 -17.58
C ILE A 465 2.39 34.00 -16.21
N ASP A 466 3.53 34.50 -15.73
CA ASP A 466 4.02 34.14 -14.40
C ASP A 466 2.97 34.47 -13.33
N LYS A 467 2.92 33.64 -12.27
CA LYS A 467 1.94 33.70 -11.16
C LYS A 467 0.51 33.28 -11.53
N MET A 468 0.25 32.81 -12.75
CA MET A 468 -1.01 32.12 -13.06
C MET A 468 -1.18 30.89 -12.16
N LYS A 469 -2.41 30.70 -11.67
CA LYS A 469 -2.74 29.64 -10.71
C LYS A 469 -3.54 28.52 -11.37
N PHE A 470 -3.11 27.29 -11.12
CA PHE A 470 -3.67 26.08 -11.68
C PHE A 470 -4.04 25.08 -10.59
N ASP A 471 -5.18 24.44 -10.78
CA ASP A 471 -5.54 23.22 -10.09
C ASP A 471 -4.86 22.06 -10.82
N ILE A 472 -3.93 21.41 -10.12
CA ILE A 472 -3.12 20.30 -10.63
C ILE A 472 -3.74 18.99 -10.17
N GLN A 473 -3.98 18.12 -11.13
CA GLN A 473 -4.51 16.79 -10.93
C GLN A 473 -3.47 15.75 -11.36
N PHE A 474 -2.83 15.08 -10.39
CA PHE A 474 -1.79 14.07 -10.67
C PHE A 474 -2.40 12.82 -11.32
N THR A 475 -1.61 12.05 -12.07
CA THR A 475 -2.02 10.74 -12.58
C THR A 475 -0.89 9.73 -12.39
N PHE A 476 -1.18 8.45 -12.58
CA PHE A 476 -0.21 7.37 -12.54
C PHE A 476 -0.28 6.58 -13.85
N SER A 477 0.83 5.95 -14.21
CA SER A 477 0.87 5.05 -15.36
C SER A 477 0.11 3.76 -15.06
N ARG A 478 -0.87 3.44 -15.91
CA ARG A 478 -1.58 2.14 -15.89
C ARG A 478 -0.78 1.03 -16.57
N PHE A 479 0.36 1.33 -17.17
CA PHE A 479 1.12 0.34 -17.95
C PHE A 479 1.51 -0.91 -17.14
N PRO A 480 2.03 -0.81 -15.91
CA PRO A 480 2.32 -2.00 -15.09
C PRO A 480 1.04 -2.81 -14.79
N LEU A 481 -0.05 -2.16 -14.39
CA LEU A 481 -1.33 -2.82 -14.12
C LEU A 481 -1.90 -3.51 -15.37
N LYS A 482 -1.81 -2.87 -16.54
CA LYS A 482 -2.24 -3.47 -17.81
C LYS A 482 -1.45 -4.73 -18.13
N LEU A 483 -0.14 -4.75 -17.86
CA LEU A 483 0.69 -5.95 -18.03
C LEU A 483 0.31 -7.05 -17.05
N GLN A 484 0.01 -6.69 -15.79
CA GLN A 484 -0.45 -7.65 -14.79
C GLN A 484 -1.79 -8.28 -15.19
N HIS A 485 -2.75 -7.47 -15.65
CA HIS A 485 -4.00 -7.98 -16.23
C HIS A 485 -3.73 -8.89 -17.41
N PHE A 486 -2.90 -8.43 -18.37
CA PHE A 486 -2.53 -9.23 -19.53
C PHE A 486 -1.90 -10.58 -19.17
N ALA A 487 -1.13 -10.66 -18.08
CA ALA A 487 -0.46 -11.88 -17.64
C ALA A 487 -1.40 -12.92 -17.01
N VAL A 488 -2.57 -12.49 -16.51
CA VAL A 488 -3.57 -13.36 -15.87
C VAL A 488 -4.86 -13.49 -16.70
N ASP A 489 -4.96 -12.77 -17.81
CA ASP A 489 -6.11 -12.78 -18.72
C ASP A 489 -6.38 -14.19 -19.25
N SER A 490 -7.60 -14.69 -19.05
CA SER A 490 -7.99 -16.06 -19.43
C SER A 490 -7.99 -16.30 -20.93
N GLU A 491 -8.08 -15.27 -21.76
CA GLU A 491 -7.97 -15.40 -23.23
C GLU A 491 -6.52 -15.51 -23.70
N ARG A 492 -5.55 -15.19 -22.82
CA ARG A 492 -4.12 -15.13 -23.15
C ARG A 492 -3.31 -16.20 -22.44
N MET A 493 -3.67 -16.49 -21.18
CA MET A 493 -2.97 -17.45 -20.35
C MET A 493 -3.45 -18.86 -20.66
N ASP A 494 -2.55 -19.70 -21.15
CA ASP A 494 -2.83 -21.13 -21.33
C ASP A 494 -2.74 -21.82 -19.96
N MET A 495 -3.90 -22.14 -19.37
CA MET A 495 -3.95 -22.79 -18.07
C MET A 495 -3.40 -24.22 -18.11
N ASP A 496 -3.45 -24.93 -19.25
CA ASP A 496 -2.88 -26.28 -19.36
C ASP A 496 -1.34 -26.26 -19.29
N GLU A 497 -0.72 -25.18 -19.77
CA GLU A 497 0.71 -24.94 -19.61
C GLU A 497 1.05 -24.44 -18.20
N MET A 498 0.25 -23.52 -17.65
CA MET A 498 0.54 -22.85 -16.38
C MET A 498 0.14 -23.66 -15.14
N LYS A 499 -0.76 -24.64 -15.27
CA LYS A 499 -1.27 -25.46 -14.15
C LYS A 499 -0.15 -26.11 -13.35
N ALA A 500 0.88 -26.63 -14.03
CA ALA A 500 2.00 -27.27 -13.36
C ALA A 500 2.86 -26.30 -12.53
N ILE A 501 2.80 -25.00 -12.84
CA ILE A 501 3.51 -23.92 -12.17
C ILE A 501 2.66 -23.32 -11.05
N LEU A 502 1.38 -23.05 -11.32
CA LEU A 502 0.44 -22.39 -10.40
C LEU A 502 -0.22 -23.35 -9.41
N PHE A 503 -0.43 -24.60 -9.80
CA PHE A 503 -1.07 -25.63 -8.98
C PHE A 503 -0.25 -26.93 -9.00
N PRO A 504 1.02 -26.89 -8.56
CA PRO A 504 1.87 -28.07 -8.59
C PRO A 504 1.33 -29.16 -7.66
N THR A 505 1.16 -30.37 -8.20
CA THR A 505 0.86 -31.56 -7.37
C THR A 505 2.14 -32.04 -6.69
N PRO A 506 2.11 -32.42 -5.39
CA PRO A 506 3.26 -33.03 -4.73
C PRO A 506 3.75 -34.25 -5.52
N LYS A 507 4.99 -34.18 -6.02
CA LYS A 507 5.70 -35.32 -6.63
C LYS A 507 6.86 -35.70 -5.72
N GLU A 508 7.24 -36.98 -5.76
CA GLU A 508 8.51 -37.40 -5.17
C GLU A 508 9.65 -36.63 -5.87
N LEU A 509 10.32 -35.76 -5.11
CA LEU A 509 11.47 -35.02 -5.60
C LEU A 509 12.56 -36.01 -6.02
N GLN A 510 13.25 -35.71 -7.11
CA GLN A 510 14.46 -36.45 -7.44
C GLN A 510 15.46 -36.31 -6.30
N GLY A 511 15.90 -37.44 -5.77
CA GLY A 511 16.88 -37.51 -4.69
C GLY A 511 18.19 -36.82 -5.05
N THR A 512 18.91 -36.35 -4.04
CA THR A 512 20.25 -35.80 -4.22
C THR A 512 21.24 -36.95 -4.45
N ASP A 513 22.02 -36.90 -5.54
CA ASP A 513 23.16 -37.80 -5.73
C ASP A 513 24.35 -37.25 -4.92
N PRO A 514 24.84 -37.98 -3.90
CA PRO A 514 25.93 -37.51 -3.05
C PRO A 514 27.25 -37.30 -3.81
N GLU A 515 27.55 -38.13 -4.81
CA GLU A 515 28.82 -38.06 -5.55
C GLU A 515 28.84 -36.86 -6.50
N GLU A 516 27.72 -36.62 -7.19
CA GLU A 516 27.58 -35.45 -8.06
C GLU A 516 27.54 -34.15 -7.26
N LEU A 517 26.82 -34.12 -6.13
CA LEU A 517 26.79 -32.97 -5.23
C LEU A 517 28.20 -32.65 -4.70
N GLN A 518 28.96 -33.68 -4.32
CA GLN A 518 30.34 -33.51 -3.86
C GLN A 518 31.26 -33.01 -4.99
N THR A 519 31.07 -33.50 -6.22
CA THR A 519 31.80 -33.05 -7.40
C THR A 519 31.53 -31.57 -7.71
N LEU A 520 30.25 -31.16 -7.69
CA LEU A 520 29.84 -29.77 -7.84
C LEU A 520 30.52 -28.90 -6.78
N ARG A 521 30.38 -29.29 -5.50
CA ARG A 521 30.94 -28.61 -4.32
C ARG A 521 32.44 -28.37 -4.44
N GLN A 522 33.20 -29.39 -4.84
CA GLN A 522 34.66 -29.35 -4.79
C GLN A 522 35.29 -28.74 -6.03
N ARG A 523 34.70 -28.93 -7.22
CA ARG A 523 35.42 -28.68 -8.48
C ARG A 523 34.75 -27.66 -9.39
N GLN A 524 33.42 -27.54 -9.36
CA GLN A 524 32.68 -26.82 -10.39
C GLN A 524 32.15 -25.44 -9.97
N LEU A 525 32.00 -25.15 -8.67
CA LEU A 525 31.53 -23.84 -8.21
C LEU A 525 32.47 -22.71 -8.64
N PHE A 526 31.91 -21.66 -9.24
CA PHE A 526 32.64 -20.44 -9.58
C PHE A 526 32.90 -19.60 -8.33
N ASN A 527 31.89 -19.46 -7.46
CA ASN A 527 32.08 -18.88 -6.15
C ASN A 527 32.49 -19.92 -5.11
N ARG A 528 33.78 -19.95 -4.78
CA ARG A 528 34.35 -20.88 -3.79
C ARG A 528 33.84 -20.66 -2.37
N THR A 529 33.33 -19.48 -2.03
CA THR A 529 32.80 -19.22 -0.67
C THR A 529 31.51 -19.99 -0.40
N LEU A 530 30.78 -20.41 -1.44
CA LEU A 530 29.56 -21.22 -1.30
C LEU A 530 29.86 -22.66 -0.92
N ALA A 531 31.06 -23.17 -1.21
CA ALA A 531 31.41 -24.58 -0.98
C ALA A 531 31.36 -24.99 0.50
N SER A 532 31.41 -24.04 1.44
CA SER A 532 31.28 -24.32 2.88
C SER A 532 29.82 -24.55 3.31
N ASN A 533 28.83 -24.03 2.57
CA ASN A 533 27.41 -24.10 2.92
C ASN A 533 26.70 -25.17 2.07
N THR A 534 26.33 -26.29 2.70
CA THR A 534 25.77 -27.44 1.99
C THR A 534 24.40 -27.13 1.38
N GLU A 535 23.58 -26.33 2.05
CA GLU A 535 22.22 -25.96 1.62
C GLU A 535 22.25 -25.11 0.34
N GLN A 536 23.17 -24.14 0.27
CA GLN A 536 23.37 -23.33 -0.94
C GLN A 536 23.87 -24.19 -2.11
N VAL A 537 24.79 -25.12 -1.86
CA VAL A 537 25.30 -26.03 -2.90
C VAL A 537 24.21 -26.98 -3.38
N GLN A 538 23.38 -27.49 -2.46
CA GLN A 538 22.24 -28.34 -2.79
C GLN A 538 21.19 -27.60 -3.62
N ALA A 539 20.92 -26.33 -3.32
CA ALA A 539 20.05 -25.49 -4.14
C ALA A 539 20.59 -25.34 -5.57
N VAL A 540 21.89 -25.03 -5.72
CA VAL A 540 22.53 -24.95 -7.04
C VAL A 540 22.45 -26.28 -7.80
N TYR A 541 22.69 -27.39 -7.11
CA TYR A 541 22.60 -28.74 -7.69
C TYR A 541 21.21 -29.06 -8.24
N HIS A 542 20.16 -28.87 -7.43
CA HIS A 542 18.80 -29.19 -7.86
C HIS A 542 18.28 -28.25 -8.94
N ILE A 543 18.69 -26.97 -8.93
CA ILE A 543 18.40 -26.05 -10.03
C ILE A 543 19.06 -26.59 -11.30
N LEU A 544 20.37 -26.88 -11.28
CA LEU A 544 21.11 -27.37 -12.43
C LEU A 544 20.53 -28.69 -13.00
N ARG A 545 20.03 -29.56 -12.13
CA ARG A 545 19.41 -30.85 -12.52
C ARG A 545 17.95 -30.75 -12.93
N GLY A 546 17.31 -29.60 -12.80
CA GLY A 546 15.88 -29.47 -13.13
C GLY A 546 14.97 -30.29 -12.21
N SER A 547 15.40 -30.60 -10.97
CA SER A 547 14.75 -31.64 -10.14
C SER A 547 13.29 -31.36 -9.77
N SER A 548 12.85 -30.10 -9.84
CA SER A 548 11.47 -29.70 -9.54
C SER A 548 10.56 -29.67 -10.77
N LEU A 549 11.10 -29.78 -11.98
CA LEU A 549 10.33 -29.62 -13.21
C LEU A 549 9.13 -30.56 -13.25
N PRO A 550 7.95 -30.11 -13.71
CA PRO A 550 7.62 -28.75 -14.20
C PRO A 550 7.29 -27.71 -13.11
N ALA A 551 7.33 -28.08 -11.83
CA ALA A 551 7.03 -27.17 -10.74
C ALA A 551 8.18 -26.16 -10.49
N PRO A 552 7.88 -24.97 -9.92
CA PRO A 552 8.91 -23.98 -9.61
C PRO A 552 9.88 -24.47 -8.53
N TYR A 553 11.17 -24.18 -8.69
CA TYR A 553 12.16 -24.41 -7.63
C TYR A 553 12.21 -23.18 -6.70
N LEU A 554 11.94 -23.38 -5.41
CA LEU A 554 11.89 -22.30 -4.42
C LEU A 554 13.21 -22.20 -3.64
N VAL A 555 13.89 -21.05 -3.73
CA VAL A 555 15.07 -20.72 -2.93
C VAL A 555 14.67 -19.78 -1.81
N PHE A 556 14.48 -20.35 -0.62
CA PHE A 556 14.17 -19.61 0.59
C PHE A 556 15.44 -19.29 1.41
N GLY A 557 15.49 -18.10 2.00
CA GLY A 557 16.59 -17.72 2.90
C GLY A 557 16.36 -16.39 3.62
N PRO A 558 16.51 -16.32 4.96
CA PRO A 558 16.49 -15.08 5.73
C PRO A 558 17.46 -13.98 5.23
N PRO A 559 17.32 -12.71 5.66
CA PRO A 559 18.29 -11.66 5.34
C PRO A 559 19.72 -12.09 5.66
N GLY A 560 20.67 -11.81 4.75
CA GLY A 560 22.09 -12.14 4.95
C GLY A 560 22.50 -13.59 4.64
N THR A 561 21.57 -14.50 4.32
CA THR A 561 21.87 -15.91 4.01
C THR A 561 22.39 -16.16 2.59
N GLY A 562 22.63 -15.11 1.81
CA GLY A 562 23.25 -15.24 0.49
C GLY A 562 22.33 -15.72 -0.64
N LYS A 563 20.99 -15.64 -0.52
CA LYS A 563 20.02 -16.00 -1.57
C LYS A 563 20.45 -15.59 -3.00
N THR A 564 20.66 -14.29 -3.22
CA THR A 564 21.09 -13.77 -4.52
C THR A 564 22.46 -14.31 -4.96
N VAL A 565 23.36 -14.63 -4.02
CA VAL A 565 24.66 -15.25 -4.37
C VAL A 565 24.43 -16.65 -4.92
N THR A 566 23.57 -17.44 -4.25
CA THR A 566 23.19 -18.79 -4.66
C THR A 566 22.50 -18.81 -6.02
N VAL A 567 21.54 -17.91 -6.24
CA VAL A 567 20.82 -17.78 -7.52
C VAL A 567 21.76 -17.38 -8.66
N VAL A 568 22.67 -16.43 -8.42
CA VAL A 568 23.67 -16.04 -9.42
C VAL A 568 24.64 -17.18 -9.74
N GLU A 569 25.06 -17.95 -8.73
CA GLU A 569 25.87 -19.15 -8.96
C GLU A 569 25.12 -20.17 -9.81
N ALA A 570 23.85 -20.46 -9.49
CA ALA A 570 23.04 -21.37 -10.28
C ALA A 570 22.90 -20.92 -11.75
N MET A 571 22.67 -19.62 -11.99
CA MET A 571 22.66 -19.07 -13.36
C MET A 571 24.00 -19.25 -14.08
N LYS A 572 25.14 -19.07 -13.40
CA LYS A 572 26.46 -19.32 -13.98
C LYS A 572 26.65 -20.79 -14.35
N GLN A 573 26.20 -21.71 -13.50
CA GLN A 573 26.24 -23.15 -13.77
C GLN A 573 25.37 -23.53 -14.96
N VAL A 574 24.11 -23.09 -14.99
CA VAL A 574 23.19 -23.33 -16.12
C VAL A 574 23.76 -22.77 -17.43
N TYR A 575 24.31 -21.56 -17.41
CA TYR A 575 24.93 -20.94 -18.58
C TYR A 575 26.13 -21.75 -19.10
N HIS A 576 26.97 -22.27 -18.18
CA HIS A 576 28.21 -22.95 -18.51
C HIS A 576 28.02 -24.42 -18.90
N GLN A 577 27.19 -25.16 -18.15
CA GLN A 577 27.05 -26.61 -18.25
C GLN A 577 25.94 -27.05 -19.21
N ILE A 578 24.99 -26.18 -19.55
CA ILE A 578 23.88 -26.50 -20.45
C ILE A 578 24.05 -25.66 -21.74
N PRO A 579 24.71 -26.22 -22.78
CA PRO A 579 24.77 -25.57 -24.09
C PRO A 579 23.36 -25.33 -24.63
N GLY A 580 23.07 -24.11 -25.09
CA GLY A 580 21.75 -23.74 -25.58
C GLY A 580 20.76 -23.25 -24.52
N SER A 581 21.17 -23.13 -23.25
CA SER A 581 20.33 -22.46 -22.25
C SER A 581 20.21 -20.95 -22.53
N PHE A 582 18.97 -20.46 -22.41
CA PHE A 582 18.59 -19.05 -22.47
C PHE A 582 17.92 -18.67 -21.14
N ILE A 583 18.52 -17.71 -20.44
CA ILE A 583 18.16 -17.35 -19.07
C ILE A 583 17.51 -15.96 -19.06
N LEU A 584 16.31 -15.86 -18.51
CA LEU A 584 15.70 -14.59 -18.14
C LEU A 584 15.82 -14.40 -16.62
N ALA A 585 16.56 -13.39 -16.19
CA ALA A 585 16.66 -13.04 -14.78
C ALA A 585 15.84 -11.78 -14.50
N CYS A 586 14.89 -11.88 -13.58
CA CYS A 586 13.95 -10.84 -13.25
C CYS A 586 14.02 -10.48 -11.77
N ALA A 587 13.75 -9.22 -11.47
CA ALA A 587 13.56 -8.74 -10.11
C ALA A 587 12.45 -7.67 -10.08
N PRO A 588 11.82 -7.40 -8.93
CA PRO A 588 10.79 -6.36 -8.83
C PRO A 588 11.37 -4.93 -8.91
N SER A 589 12.66 -4.75 -8.56
CA SER A 589 13.30 -3.43 -8.53
C SER A 589 14.52 -3.34 -9.46
N ASN A 590 14.82 -2.12 -9.92
CA ASN A 590 15.99 -1.87 -10.73
C ASN A 590 17.30 -2.16 -9.98
N SER A 591 17.37 -1.85 -8.68
CA SER A 591 18.56 -2.09 -7.86
C SER A 591 18.85 -3.59 -7.71
N ALA A 592 17.82 -4.41 -7.51
CA ALA A 592 17.97 -5.87 -7.45
C ALA A 592 18.41 -6.45 -8.80
N ALA A 593 17.80 -6.00 -9.91
CA ALA A 593 18.20 -6.41 -11.25
C ALA A 593 19.65 -5.98 -11.60
N ASP A 594 20.08 -4.81 -11.13
CA ASP A 594 21.47 -4.36 -11.30
C ASP A 594 22.45 -5.20 -10.47
N LEU A 595 22.07 -5.58 -9.25
CA LEU A 595 22.89 -6.47 -8.42
C LEU A 595 23.10 -7.84 -9.09
N ILE A 596 22.06 -8.41 -9.67
CA ILE A 596 22.15 -9.65 -10.46
C ILE A 596 23.13 -9.48 -11.61
N ALA A 597 22.94 -8.44 -12.44
CA ALA A 597 23.80 -8.19 -13.60
C ALA A 597 25.26 -7.95 -13.19
N LYS A 598 25.49 -7.15 -12.14
CA LYS A 598 26.82 -6.89 -11.57
C LYS A 598 27.52 -8.18 -11.18
N ARG A 599 26.86 -9.06 -10.41
CA ARG A 599 27.45 -10.32 -9.94
C ARG A 599 27.66 -11.35 -11.04
N LEU A 600 26.85 -11.32 -12.10
CA LEU A 600 27.06 -12.14 -13.30
C LEU A 600 28.29 -11.66 -14.10
N LEU A 601 28.55 -10.34 -14.11
CA LEU A 601 29.66 -9.72 -14.86
C LEU A 601 30.99 -9.65 -14.10
N ASP A 602 30.96 -9.70 -12.77
CA ASP A 602 32.14 -9.50 -11.92
C ASP A 602 33.15 -10.65 -12.01
N THR A 603 32.73 -11.87 -11.68
CA THR A 603 33.58 -13.08 -11.70
C THR A 603 32.80 -14.28 -12.24
N GLY A 604 33.30 -15.00 -13.24
CA GLY A 604 32.65 -16.21 -13.74
C GLY A 604 32.73 -16.40 -15.27
N PRO A 605 31.98 -17.38 -15.81
CA PRO A 605 32.09 -17.81 -17.20
C PRO A 605 31.30 -16.95 -18.19
N VAL A 606 30.49 -16.01 -17.70
CA VAL A 606 29.51 -15.28 -18.52
C VAL A 606 30.21 -14.27 -19.43
N ALA A 607 30.11 -14.49 -20.74
CA ALA A 607 30.66 -13.54 -21.71
C ALA A 607 29.81 -12.26 -21.75
N LYS A 608 30.47 -11.09 -21.75
CA LYS A 608 29.80 -9.78 -21.83
C LYS A 608 28.88 -9.66 -23.04
N SER A 609 29.25 -10.26 -24.18
CA SER A 609 28.42 -10.29 -25.40
C SER A 609 27.12 -11.06 -25.22
N HIS A 610 27.06 -12.03 -24.30
CA HIS A 610 25.88 -12.86 -24.06
C HIS A 610 24.92 -12.30 -23.00
N LEU A 611 25.34 -11.28 -22.24
CA LEU A 611 24.52 -10.69 -21.19
C LEU A 611 23.97 -9.33 -21.62
N LEU A 612 22.68 -9.10 -21.36
CA LEU A 612 22.05 -7.79 -21.48
C LEU A 612 21.24 -7.46 -20.23
N ARG A 613 21.58 -6.36 -19.55
CA ARG A 613 20.72 -5.73 -18.54
C ARG A 613 19.85 -4.67 -19.23
N MET A 614 18.56 -4.98 -19.39
CA MET A 614 17.60 -4.16 -20.10
C MET A 614 16.71 -3.36 -19.14
N SER A 615 16.88 -2.03 -19.12
CA SER A 615 16.15 -1.06 -18.30
C SER A 615 14.91 -0.50 -19.01
N ALA A 616 13.95 0.01 -18.24
CA ALA A 616 12.76 0.69 -18.75
C ALA A 616 13.09 2.12 -19.24
N LEU A 617 12.29 2.64 -20.18
CA LEU A 617 12.51 3.96 -20.82
C LEU A 617 12.59 5.13 -19.84
N SER A 618 11.87 5.06 -18.73
CA SER A 618 11.83 6.12 -17.71
C SER A 618 13.09 6.16 -16.83
N ARG A 619 13.97 5.15 -16.91
CA ARG A 619 15.16 5.07 -16.07
C ARG A 619 16.26 6.00 -16.58
N SER A 620 16.77 6.86 -15.71
CA SER A 620 17.89 7.74 -16.03
C SER A 620 19.24 7.03 -15.93
N TRP A 621 20.21 7.49 -16.70
CA TRP A 621 21.58 6.97 -16.67
C TRP A 621 22.26 7.22 -15.31
N GLU A 622 21.94 8.33 -14.66
CA GLU A 622 22.48 8.71 -13.37
C GLU A 622 22.14 7.66 -12.30
N ALA A 623 20.92 7.09 -12.36
CA ALA A 623 20.40 6.10 -11.43
C ALA A 623 20.89 4.65 -11.67
N VAL A 624 21.76 4.41 -12.66
CA VAL A 624 22.41 3.11 -12.87
C VAL A 624 23.55 2.93 -11.86
N ASP A 625 23.73 1.72 -11.33
CA ASP A 625 24.84 1.40 -10.43
C ASP A 625 26.20 1.81 -11.05
N PRO A 626 27.05 2.59 -10.35
CA PRO A 626 28.32 3.07 -10.89
C PRO A 626 29.28 1.98 -11.37
N ASP A 627 29.31 0.82 -10.72
CA ASP A 627 30.16 -0.31 -11.15
C ASP A 627 29.61 -0.96 -12.41
N LEU A 628 28.29 -0.98 -12.57
CA LEU A 628 27.66 -1.51 -13.77
C LEU A 628 27.88 -0.61 -14.99
N LYS A 629 28.03 0.71 -14.80
CA LYS A 629 28.37 1.66 -15.89
C LYS A 629 29.68 1.31 -16.61
N LYS A 630 30.62 0.65 -15.93
CA LYS A 630 31.88 0.14 -16.52
C LYS A 630 31.63 -0.91 -17.61
N PHE A 631 30.45 -1.54 -17.60
CA PHE A 631 30.01 -2.55 -18.56
C PHE A 631 28.93 -2.01 -19.50
N LYS A 632 29.09 -0.77 -20.01
CA LYS A 632 28.11 -0.10 -20.89
C LYS A 632 27.58 -0.98 -22.04
N VAL A 633 28.43 -1.81 -22.64
CA VAL A 633 28.06 -2.74 -23.73
C VAL A 633 26.97 -3.75 -23.34
N CYS A 634 26.85 -4.05 -22.05
CA CYS A 634 25.84 -4.95 -21.49
C CYS A 634 24.55 -4.19 -21.10
N LEU A 635 24.48 -2.88 -21.33
CA LEU A 635 23.35 -2.03 -20.96
C LEU A 635 22.65 -1.50 -22.20
N ASN A 636 21.34 -1.35 -22.13
CA ASN A 636 20.53 -0.86 -23.25
C ASN A 636 20.47 0.69 -23.30
N TYR A 637 21.63 1.36 -23.27
CA TYR A 637 21.73 2.82 -23.31
C TYR A 637 22.57 3.29 -24.50
N ASP A 638 22.17 4.40 -25.13
CA ASP A 638 22.94 5.06 -26.17
C ASP A 638 24.09 5.92 -25.61
N ASP A 639 24.78 6.63 -26.50
CA ASP A 639 25.87 7.54 -26.13
C ASP A 639 25.43 8.81 -25.40
N GLN A 640 24.14 9.11 -25.43
CA GLN A 640 23.54 10.22 -24.72
C GLN A 640 22.95 9.81 -23.36
N GLY A 641 23.08 8.54 -22.97
CA GLY A 641 22.53 8.03 -21.72
C GLY A 641 21.01 7.80 -21.77
N HIS A 642 20.42 7.69 -22.96
CA HIS A 642 19.03 7.33 -23.13
C HIS A 642 18.86 5.84 -23.32
N VAL A 643 17.78 5.29 -22.75
CA VAL A 643 17.44 3.88 -22.90
C VAL A 643 16.96 3.60 -24.33
N VAL A 644 17.55 2.59 -24.97
CA VAL A 644 17.22 2.13 -26.33
C VAL A 644 17.03 0.62 -26.35
N PHE A 645 15.85 0.15 -26.73
CA PHE A 645 15.61 -1.30 -26.85
C PHE A 645 16.30 -1.87 -28.11
N PRO A 646 17.11 -2.94 -27.98
CA PRO A 646 17.70 -3.61 -29.13
C PRO A 646 16.64 -4.28 -30.02
N GLY A 647 17.02 -4.64 -31.25
CA GLY A 647 16.15 -5.39 -32.15
C GLY A 647 15.97 -6.85 -31.70
N ILE A 648 15.00 -7.55 -32.28
CA ILE A 648 14.70 -8.95 -31.94
C ILE A 648 15.94 -9.84 -32.11
N ASP A 649 16.66 -9.72 -33.24
CA ASP A 649 17.82 -10.58 -33.52
C ASP A 649 18.94 -10.37 -32.49
N ALA A 650 19.29 -9.11 -32.22
CA ALA A 650 20.30 -8.75 -31.23
C ALA A 650 19.94 -9.17 -29.80
N LEU A 651 18.65 -9.27 -29.48
CA LEU A 651 18.16 -9.81 -28.20
C LEU A 651 18.27 -11.33 -28.15
N LYS A 652 17.91 -12.04 -29.24
CA LYS A 652 18.00 -13.51 -29.31
C LYS A 652 19.44 -14.03 -29.30
N GLU A 653 20.42 -13.20 -29.66
CA GLU A 653 21.84 -13.51 -29.47
C GLU A 653 22.28 -13.52 -27.99
N LYS A 654 21.48 -12.93 -27.08
CA LYS A 654 21.79 -12.89 -25.65
C LYS A 654 21.34 -14.18 -24.99
N ARG A 655 22.28 -14.88 -24.36
CA ARG A 655 21.97 -16.06 -23.52
C ARG A 655 21.43 -15.69 -22.15
N ILE A 656 21.72 -14.48 -21.66
CA ILE A 656 21.20 -14.00 -20.38
C ILE A 656 20.63 -12.60 -20.55
N VAL A 657 19.35 -12.43 -20.23
CA VAL A 657 18.69 -11.12 -20.21
C VAL A 657 18.25 -10.82 -18.77
N VAL A 658 18.71 -9.68 -18.23
CA VAL A 658 18.38 -9.21 -16.88
C VAL A 658 17.43 -8.01 -16.95
N VAL A 659 16.23 -8.15 -16.42
CA VAL A 659 15.16 -7.13 -16.50
C VAL A 659 14.46 -6.95 -15.16
N THR A 660 13.65 -5.90 -15.04
CA THR A 660 12.60 -5.91 -14.00
C THR A 660 11.40 -6.70 -14.50
N MET A 661 10.57 -7.26 -13.60
CA MET A 661 9.37 -8.02 -13.97
C MET A 661 8.45 -7.24 -14.92
N VAL A 662 8.17 -5.96 -14.62
CA VAL A 662 7.41 -5.07 -15.52
C VAL A 662 8.11 -4.83 -16.87
N THR A 663 9.44 -4.77 -16.89
CA THR A 663 10.20 -4.57 -18.15
C THR A 663 10.19 -5.84 -19.01
N ALA A 664 10.08 -7.03 -18.41
CA ALA A 664 9.91 -8.29 -19.14
C ALA A 664 8.68 -8.27 -20.05
N GLY A 665 7.64 -7.50 -19.69
CA GLY A 665 6.47 -7.27 -20.55
C GLY A 665 6.81 -6.71 -21.93
N ARG A 666 7.96 -6.05 -22.12
CA ARG A 666 8.42 -5.64 -23.46
C ARG A 666 8.78 -6.82 -24.35
N LEU A 667 9.28 -7.92 -23.79
CA LEU A 667 9.58 -9.16 -24.50
C LEU A 667 8.29 -9.89 -24.88
N VAL A 668 7.32 -9.94 -23.95
CA VAL A 668 5.98 -10.49 -24.18
C VAL A 668 5.30 -9.76 -25.34
N LEU A 669 5.19 -8.43 -25.26
CA LEU A 669 4.48 -7.63 -26.26
C LEU A 669 5.19 -7.58 -27.62
N ALA A 670 6.44 -7.98 -27.71
CA ALA A 670 7.17 -8.07 -28.98
C ALA A 670 6.73 -9.28 -29.84
N ASP A 671 6.01 -10.24 -29.26
CA ASP A 671 5.48 -11.44 -29.93
C ASP A 671 6.54 -12.16 -30.77
N SER A 672 7.72 -12.37 -30.18
CA SER A 672 8.85 -13.03 -30.84
C SER A 672 9.72 -13.84 -29.87
N PHE A 673 9.36 -13.83 -28.58
CA PHE A 673 10.04 -14.52 -27.49
C PHE A 673 9.15 -15.60 -26.84
N LYS A 674 8.06 -15.99 -27.51
CA LYS A 674 7.24 -17.12 -27.07
C LYS A 674 8.13 -18.34 -26.87
N ASP A 675 8.06 -18.93 -25.67
CA ASP A 675 8.77 -20.16 -25.29
C ASP A 675 10.30 -20.08 -25.45
N HIS A 676 10.87 -18.87 -25.45
CA HIS A 676 12.28 -18.67 -25.79
C HIS A 676 13.24 -18.96 -24.63
N PHE A 677 12.83 -18.67 -23.40
CA PHE A 677 13.72 -18.74 -22.24
C PHE A 677 13.59 -20.09 -21.55
N THR A 678 14.62 -20.94 -21.67
CA THR A 678 14.60 -22.26 -21.04
C THR A 678 14.63 -22.20 -19.52
N HIS A 679 15.16 -21.12 -18.95
CA HIS A 679 15.18 -20.89 -17.50
C HIS A 679 14.77 -19.46 -17.18
N ILE A 680 13.89 -19.31 -16.19
CA ILE A 680 13.48 -18.00 -15.66
C ILE A 680 13.78 -17.97 -14.17
N PHE A 681 14.53 -16.95 -13.74
CA PHE A 681 14.89 -16.73 -12.34
C PHE A 681 14.24 -15.45 -11.85
N LEU A 682 13.40 -15.53 -10.82
CA LEU A 682 12.80 -14.38 -10.16
C LEU A 682 13.48 -14.18 -8.79
N ASP A 683 14.34 -13.16 -8.66
CA ASP A 683 14.94 -12.80 -7.37
C ASP A 683 14.09 -11.74 -6.65
N GLU A 684 14.15 -11.74 -5.32
CA GLU A 684 13.27 -10.95 -4.45
C GLU A 684 11.78 -11.15 -4.78
N ALA A 685 11.39 -12.36 -5.17
CA ALA A 685 10.04 -12.70 -5.59
C ALA A 685 9.00 -12.38 -4.50
N GLY A 686 9.38 -12.52 -3.22
CA GLY A 686 8.55 -12.15 -2.06
C GLY A 686 8.10 -10.70 -2.00
N HIS A 687 8.73 -9.78 -2.75
CA HIS A 687 8.37 -8.36 -2.79
C HIS A 687 7.38 -8.02 -3.92
N ALA A 688 7.07 -8.96 -4.81
CA ALA A 688 6.14 -8.76 -5.93
C ALA A 688 4.75 -9.31 -5.60
N ILE A 689 3.72 -8.91 -6.34
CA ILE A 689 2.46 -9.67 -6.36
C ILE A 689 2.51 -10.73 -7.46
N GLU A 690 1.71 -11.78 -7.34
CA GLU A 690 1.70 -12.88 -8.31
C GLU A 690 1.44 -12.45 -9.77
N PRO A 691 0.46 -11.57 -10.07
CA PRO A 691 0.30 -11.06 -11.43
C PRO A 691 1.51 -10.30 -11.97
N GLU A 692 2.32 -9.68 -11.10
CA GLU A 692 3.54 -8.98 -11.50
C GLU A 692 4.66 -9.97 -11.85
N ALA A 693 4.84 -11.01 -11.02
CA ALA A 693 5.79 -12.08 -11.30
C ALA A 693 5.46 -12.79 -12.63
N LEU A 694 4.18 -13.05 -12.88
CA LEU A 694 3.70 -13.71 -14.10
C LEU A 694 3.94 -12.95 -15.39
N ILE A 695 4.10 -11.61 -15.35
CA ILE A 695 4.50 -10.84 -16.55
C ILE A 695 5.77 -11.43 -17.19
N SER A 696 6.68 -11.94 -16.36
CA SER A 696 7.94 -12.51 -16.81
C SER A 696 7.91 -14.01 -17.09
N VAL A 697 6.77 -14.67 -16.88
CA VAL A 697 6.62 -16.13 -17.05
C VAL A 697 5.67 -16.43 -18.21
N THR A 698 4.45 -15.88 -18.17
CA THR A 698 3.38 -16.17 -19.13
C THR A 698 3.82 -15.86 -20.56
N GLY A 699 3.87 -16.89 -21.41
CA GLY A 699 4.28 -16.78 -22.81
C GLY A 699 5.77 -16.52 -23.04
N LEU A 700 6.63 -16.67 -22.03
CA LEU A 700 8.10 -16.59 -22.17
C LEU A 700 8.81 -17.90 -21.79
N LEU A 701 8.25 -18.64 -20.83
CA LEU A 701 8.75 -19.93 -20.38
C LEU A 701 8.08 -21.07 -21.17
N PRO A 702 8.84 -21.98 -21.80
CA PRO A 702 8.27 -23.17 -22.41
C PRO A 702 7.74 -24.15 -21.35
N LYS A 703 6.89 -25.10 -21.76
CA LYS A 703 6.29 -26.12 -20.88
C LYS A 703 7.30 -27.01 -20.14
N ASP A 704 8.47 -27.24 -20.72
CA ASP A 704 9.59 -27.98 -20.14
C ASP A 704 10.68 -27.05 -19.54
N GLY A 705 10.41 -25.75 -19.51
CA GLY A 705 11.30 -24.74 -18.95
C GLY A 705 11.26 -24.70 -17.43
N GLN A 706 12.36 -24.23 -16.83
CA GLN A 706 12.49 -24.15 -15.38
C GLN A 706 12.22 -22.75 -14.84
N LEU A 707 11.28 -22.65 -13.90
CA LEU A 707 11.07 -21.46 -13.08
C LEU A 707 11.77 -21.61 -11.73
N VAL A 708 12.61 -20.63 -11.37
CA VAL A 708 13.28 -20.56 -10.07
C VAL A 708 12.84 -19.28 -9.37
N LEU A 709 12.29 -19.40 -8.18
CA LEU A 709 11.82 -18.27 -7.36
C LEU A 709 12.68 -18.14 -6.13
N ALA A 710 13.30 -16.98 -5.91
CA ALA A 710 14.08 -16.69 -4.73
C ALA A 710 13.44 -15.55 -3.93
N GLY A 711 13.27 -15.76 -2.62
CA GLY A 711 12.58 -14.79 -1.79
C GLY A 711 12.51 -15.20 -0.32
N ASP A 712 11.88 -14.34 0.47
CA ASP A 712 11.60 -14.58 1.88
C ASP A 712 10.21 -14.02 2.21
N PRO A 713 9.21 -14.85 2.53
CA PRO A 713 7.86 -14.41 2.81
C PRO A 713 7.73 -13.78 4.19
N LYS A 714 8.78 -13.88 5.03
CA LYS A 714 8.87 -13.22 6.34
C LYS A 714 9.50 -11.83 6.26
N GLN A 715 9.93 -11.40 5.07
CA GLN A 715 10.39 -10.02 4.80
C GLN A 715 9.23 -9.13 4.32
N LEU A 716 9.56 -7.91 3.88
CA LEU A 716 8.57 -6.94 3.42
C LEU A 716 7.88 -7.45 2.15
N GLY A 717 6.60 -7.81 2.26
CA GLY A 717 5.79 -8.17 1.10
C GLY A 717 5.51 -6.99 0.15
N PRO A 718 4.76 -7.23 -0.94
CA PRO A 718 4.37 -6.19 -1.89
C PRO A 718 3.57 -5.06 -1.22
N VAL A 719 3.80 -3.83 -1.70
CA VAL A 719 3.10 -2.64 -1.19
C VAL A 719 1.71 -2.54 -1.81
N LEU A 720 0.73 -3.17 -1.16
CA LEU A 720 -0.67 -3.08 -1.53
C LEU A 720 -1.36 -1.86 -0.93
N ARG A 721 -2.26 -1.25 -1.68
CA ARG A 721 -3.02 -0.07 -1.27
C ARG A 721 -4.42 -0.43 -0.85
N SER A 722 -5.08 -1.36 -1.54
CA SER A 722 -6.47 -1.77 -1.33
C SER A 722 -6.60 -2.79 -0.20
N PRO A 723 -7.29 -2.47 0.92
CA PRO A 723 -7.62 -3.46 1.95
C PRO A 723 -8.40 -4.66 1.44
N ILE A 724 -9.31 -4.50 0.46
CA ILE A 724 -9.99 -5.64 -0.17
C ILE A 724 -8.95 -6.57 -0.79
N SER A 725 -8.02 -6.03 -1.59
CA SER A 725 -7.02 -6.86 -2.27
C SER A 725 -6.10 -7.56 -1.26
N LYS A 726 -5.74 -6.88 -0.16
CA LYS A 726 -4.95 -7.48 0.94
C LYS A 726 -5.67 -8.65 1.61
N GLN A 727 -6.94 -8.47 1.98
CA GLN A 727 -7.72 -9.50 2.70
C GLN A 727 -8.03 -10.71 1.83
N ASN A 728 -8.09 -10.54 0.52
CA ASN A 728 -8.43 -11.60 -0.44
C ASN A 728 -7.19 -12.18 -1.14
N GLY A 729 -6.01 -12.03 -0.55
CA GLY A 729 -4.81 -12.77 -0.93
C GLY A 729 -3.95 -12.17 -2.04
N LEU A 730 -4.18 -10.94 -2.51
CA LEU A 730 -3.31 -10.35 -3.56
C LEU A 730 -1.86 -10.18 -3.09
N GLY A 731 -1.65 -10.06 -1.78
CA GLY A 731 -0.33 -9.89 -1.18
C GLY A 731 0.38 -11.21 -0.90
N GLU A 732 -0.30 -12.32 -1.10
CA GLU A 732 0.25 -13.66 -0.99
C GLU A 732 0.67 -14.08 -2.38
N LEU A 733 1.97 -14.28 -2.59
CA LEU A 733 2.41 -15.04 -3.75
C LEU A 733 2.14 -16.52 -3.47
N LEU A 734 2.04 -17.32 -4.53
CA LEU A 734 2.13 -18.78 -4.50
C LEU A 734 3.24 -19.31 -3.57
N PHE A 735 4.29 -18.51 -3.35
CA PHE A 735 5.36 -18.67 -2.35
C PHE A 735 4.85 -19.06 -0.94
N THR A 736 3.66 -18.63 -0.56
CA THR A 736 3.11 -18.78 0.80
C THR A 736 2.20 -20.00 0.96
N LEU A 737 1.65 -20.54 -0.14
CA LEU A 737 0.66 -21.61 -0.13
C LEU A 737 1.26 -23.02 -0.25
N THR A 738 2.49 -23.15 -0.74
CA THR A 738 3.16 -24.45 -0.92
C THR A 738 4.12 -24.80 0.23
N GLY A 739 4.08 -24.04 1.33
CA GLY A 739 4.99 -24.17 2.47
C GLY A 739 4.40 -24.83 3.73
N GLU A 740 3.13 -25.24 3.70
CA GLU A 740 2.50 -26.06 4.75
C GLU A 740 2.43 -27.54 4.37
#